data_AF-A0AAD1C346-F1
#
_entry.id   AF-A0AAD1C346-F1
#
_cell.length_a   1.000
_cell.length_b   1.000
_cell.length_c   1.000
_cell.angle_alpha   90.00
_cell.angle_beta   90.00
_cell.angle_gamma   90.00
#
_symmetry.space_group_name_H-M   'P 1'
#
loop_
_entity.id
_entity.type
_entity.pdbx_description
1 polymer ?
#
loop_
_entity_poly.entity_id
_entity_poly.type
_entity_poly.pdbx_seq_one_letter_code
_entity_poly.pdbx_strand_id
1 'polypeptide(L)'
;MPCDPLIKDPFIFPRPIDNRPGLPRIAYRIGRYADFLEAMTRSIDAAPELAAWTHRGADDPGIALLQGAAVLGDILSFYQEHYANEAYLRTAAWRESVAELVRLTGYRLAPGIGGRATLAVEVRGDGPLTLRAGFPVKADLQDLPDPADFQTDAELLAWPHLGRFNLYRPRAYAATLAAGATRFELHSVGNASDSASLDAFELKPGDQLLLMSAEPGWTSSGSNLTPQQAPQQVRVKTVNRLLGRVIVEIDAPLQNSWNQPVAAWRVGRSFRHFGHNAPTRTVTSKKSGSEIVGAFESDTGFQRHLYPHDCTNTSASIALPADLMPLDAEVSDLRPGMRVVVQVRVARSGMTGAVPLALVRKVLAVRSATLGFGNLNGASSLLSLDQPLIRHAMSGSPWSDVRDFLIREITSPALSLKPVSTPSSAAFASGSGALFFHGSAAQARALAGRRLYLRHPDGRSVELTCTSGPNSFPTPTPDVARPWLLNFDRPPTPFTRADFDEAEPRVTVYGNLVDTSQGKAEHEAVLGNGDNRQRWQTFPLPKSPLTWFLSADAVPPHTPALEVWVEGRLWTRVDSFYGHGPDEPLYIVREDAEGRSFVQFGDGETGARLPSGLKNVLARYRSGVGARGPIKPGATPTAGERPAGFDKVALAGIVSGGADPEPGDKAREAAPGKVQSLGRLVSIRDYENETLAVPGVVRAAAAWDLHGGVPAVILRVLLAAGREAEFAAVQATLAHAQRCRGPDRFPLVVQQARPRQVFLDLGYARDPRYRQEEVEAALRASLGLAAHVADERSGLFGLHARRLGEPEYASRVEGRAQNVAGVLWCRVTAFGLFAPGLDATATLPAAPRPLAQVLPCSPFELLQLAAPHLTLTPVADPSAGECP
;
A
#
# COMPACT_ATOMS: atom_id res chain seq x y z
N MET A 1 36.19 38.60 74.83
CA MET A 1 35.53 37.40 75.40
C MET A 1 36.21 36.19 74.79
N PRO A 2 36.68 35.20 75.58
CA PRO A 2 37.21 33.98 75.01
C PRO A 2 36.04 33.16 74.44
N CYS A 3 36.21 32.68 73.21
CA CYS A 3 35.23 31.91 72.47
C CYS A 3 34.87 30.62 73.19
N ASP A 4 33.58 30.27 73.16
CA ASP A 4 33.07 28.96 73.57
C ASP A 4 33.75 27.85 72.72
N PRO A 5 34.48 26.90 73.34
CA PRO A 5 35.18 25.83 72.62
C PRO A 5 34.23 24.82 71.93
N LEU A 6 32.90 24.96 72.07
CA LEU A 6 31.90 24.15 71.38
C LEU A 6 31.35 24.79 70.09
N ILE A 7 31.62 26.06 69.83
CA ILE A 7 31.23 26.71 68.57
C ILE A 7 32.31 26.41 67.53
N LYS A 8 32.15 25.30 66.81
CA LYS A 8 32.89 25.06 65.57
C LYS A 8 32.33 25.99 64.52
N ASP A 9 33.12 26.97 64.09
CA ASP A 9 32.80 27.77 62.92
C ASP A 9 32.59 26.85 61.71
N PRO A 10 31.37 26.78 61.16
CA PRO A 10 31.04 25.85 60.09
C PRO A 10 31.60 26.29 58.73
N PHE A 11 32.21 27.47 58.63
CA PHE A 11 32.74 28.02 57.39
C PHE A 11 34.07 27.36 57.00
N ILE A 12 34.03 26.55 55.93
CA ILE A 12 35.20 25.86 55.37
C ILE A 12 35.45 26.40 53.96
N PHE A 13 36.57 27.10 53.79
CA PHE A 13 37.00 27.65 52.51
C PHE A 13 38.52 27.54 52.34
N PRO A 14 39.04 27.11 51.18
CA PRO A 14 38.28 26.55 50.05
C PRO A 14 37.59 25.23 50.44
N ARG A 15 36.44 24.95 49.83
CA ARG A 15 35.71 23.69 50.06
C ARG A 15 36.56 22.52 49.55
N PRO A 16 36.73 21.45 50.35
CA PRO A 16 37.44 20.26 49.90
C PRO A 16 36.65 19.58 48.78
N ILE A 17 37.36 19.17 47.72
CA ILE A 17 36.77 18.45 46.60
C ILE A 17 36.73 16.96 46.98
N ASP A 18 35.54 16.47 47.33
CA ASP A 18 35.29 15.05 47.60
C ASP A 18 34.04 14.58 46.85
N ASN A 19 34.18 13.50 46.08
CA ASN A 19 33.12 12.94 45.25
C ASN A 19 33.13 11.42 45.35
N ARG A 20 32.02 10.84 45.81
CA ARG A 20 31.86 9.38 45.81
C ARG A 20 31.81 8.84 44.37
N PRO A 21 32.34 7.63 44.09
CA PRO A 21 32.18 6.98 42.80
C PRO A 21 30.70 6.81 42.43
N GLY A 22 30.36 6.96 41.14
CA GLY A 22 28.99 6.68 40.65
C GLY A 22 28.00 7.85 40.72
N LEU A 23 28.39 9.06 41.16
CA LEU A 23 27.51 10.25 41.15
C LEU A 23 27.30 10.88 39.76
N PRO A 24 26.06 11.18 39.31
CA PRO A 24 25.81 11.69 37.96
C PRO A 24 26.40 13.08 37.68
N ARG A 25 27.02 13.72 38.67
CA ARG A 25 27.66 15.02 38.60
C ARG A 25 28.87 15.05 39.53
N ILE A 26 29.93 15.74 39.13
CA ILE A 26 31.11 16.04 39.96
C ILE A 26 30.91 17.42 40.58
N ALA A 27 30.97 17.50 41.90
CA ALA A 27 31.07 18.76 42.64
C ALA A 27 32.55 19.16 42.69
N TYR A 28 32.92 20.21 41.95
CA TYR A 28 34.31 20.67 41.86
C TYR A 28 34.50 22.14 42.29
N ARG A 29 33.41 22.85 42.60
CA ARG A 29 33.50 24.24 43.07
C ARG A 29 34.11 24.31 44.48
N ILE A 30 35.18 25.09 44.60
CA ILE A 30 35.82 25.41 45.87
C ILE A 30 35.06 26.49 46.68
N GLY A 31 34.11 27.20 46.06
CA GLY A 31 33.27 28.21 46.69
C GLY A 31 32.30 28.86 45.70
N ARG A 32 31.33 29.61 46.20
CA ARG A 32 30.44 30.51 45.46
C ARG A 32 30.74 31.95 45.85
N TYR A 33 30.14 32.94 45.18
CA TYR A 33 30.33 34.36 45.49
C TYR A 33 30.35 34.68 47.00
N ALA A 34 29.33 34.22 47.74
CA ALA A 34 29.23 34.46 49.17
C ALA A 34 30.38 33.83 49.97
N ASP A 35 30.86 32.65 49.56
CA ASP A 35 31.99 31.99 50.23
C ASP A 35 33.30 32.76 49.99
N PHE A 36 33.56 33.22 48.75
CA PHE A 36 34.75 34.00 48.45
C PHE A 36 34.76 35.35 49.18
N LEU A 37 33.62 36.05 49.20
CA LEU A 37 33.50 37.34 49.89
C LEU A 37 33.67 37.19 51.40
N GLU A 38 33.05 36.18 52.00
CA GLU A 38 33.20 35.86 53.43
C GLU A 38 34.66 35.53 53.77
N ALA A 39 35.34 34.72 52.96
CA ALA A 39 36.75 34.35 53.18
C ALA A 39 37.70 35.57 53.12
N MET A 40 37.50 36.46 52.13
CA MET A 40 38.29 37.68 52.01
C MET A 40 37.99 38.67 53.13
N THR A 41 36.72 38.80 53.54
CA THR A 41 36.32 39.69 54.64
C THR A 41 36.95 39.24 55.96
N ARG A 42 36.92 37.93 56.25
CA ARG A 42 37.60 37.34 57.41
C ARG A 42 39.12 37.54 57.37
N SER A 43 39.71 37.54 56.18
CA SER A 43 41.13 37.81 56.00
C SER A 43 41.49 39.27 56.27
N ILE A 44 40.59 40.23 56.01
CA ILE A 44 40.77 41.62 56.45
C ILE A 44 40.82 41.68 57.98
N ASP A 45 39.85 41.03 58.65
CA ASP A 45 39.75 41.07 60.11
C ASP A 45 40.94 40.38 60.81
N ALA A 46 41.55 39.40 60.14
CA ALA A 46 42.72 38.67 60.63
C ALA A 46 44.06 39.39 60.35
N ALA A 47 44.11 40.35 59.42
CA ALA A 47 45.34 41.04 59.01
C ALA A 47 45.63 42.24 59.92
N PRO A 48 46.70 42.22 60.74
CA PRO A 48 47.01 43.30 61.67
C PRO A 48 47.19 44.67 60.99
N GLU A 49 47.73 44.67 59.77
CA GLU A 49 48.00 45.86 58.96
C GLU A 49 46.70 46.54 58.49
N LEU A 50 45.59 45.79 58.42
CA LEU A 50 44.29 46.26 57.97
C LEU A 50 43.31 46.50 59.13
N ALA A 51 43.75 46.37 60.39
CA ALA A 51 42.88 46.50 61.57
C ALA A 51 42.17 47.87 61.66
N ALA A 52 42.73 48.93 61.05
CA ALA A 52 42.11 50.26 60.98
C ALA A 52 40.97 50.35 59.93
N TRP A 53 40.93 49.45 58.95
CA TRP A 53 39.90 49.41 57.93
C TRP A 53 38.65 48.72 58.47
N THR A 54 37.76 49.48 59.09
CA THR A 54 36.57 48.97 59.81
C THR A 54 35.27 49.06 59.01
N HIS A 55 35.24 49.83 57.93
CA HIS A 55 34.06 49.99 57.09
C HIS A 55 33.84 48.74 56.22
N ARG A 56 32.59 48.24 56.17
CA ARG A 56 32.19 47.02 55.44
C ARG A 56 31.01 47.25 54.48
N GLY A 57 30.66 48.51 54.25
CA GLY A 57 29.59 48.91 53.33
C GLY A 57 29.99 48.73 51.86
N ALA A 58 28.99 48.57 50.99
CA ALA A 58 29.20 48.42 49.55
C ALA A 58 29.67 49.73 48.86
N ASP A 59 29.58 50.86 49.56
CA ASP A 59 30.08 52.18 49.17
C ASP A 59 31.61 52.33 49.39
N ASP A 60 32.25 51.35 50.04
CA ASP A 60 33.71 51.30 50.18
C ASP A 60 34.38 50.75 48.90
N PRO A 61 35.30 51.49 48.26
CA PRO A 61 35.99 51.03 47.06
C PRO A 61 36.79 49.73 47.26
N GLY A 62 37.36 49.51 48.45
CA GLY A 62 38.08 48.28 48.79
C GLY A 62 37.14 47.09 48.94
N ILE A 63 35.96 47.27 49.53
CA ILE A 63 34.94 46.22 49.59
C ILE A 63 34.39 45.92 48.21
N ALA A 64 34.17 46.94 47.37
CA ALA A 64 33.77 46.76 45.98
C ALA A 64 34.80 45.94 45.18
N LEU A 65 36.11 46.14 45.42
CA LEU A 65 37.17 45.31 44.82
C LEU A 65 37.09 43.85 45.29
N LEU A 66 36.83 43.60 46.57
CA LEU A 66 36.64 42.23 47.07
C LEU A 66 35.39 41.57 46.49
N GLN A 67 34.29 42.32 46.35
CA GLN A 67 33.10 41.82 45.67
C GLN A 67 33.40 41.49 44.20
N GLY A 68 34.18 42.32 43.49
CA GLY A 68 34.65 42.05 42.14
C GLY A 68 35.52 40.78 42.06
N ALA A 69 36.46 40.60 42.99
CA ALA A 69 37.27 39.39 43.10
C ALA A 69 36.43 38.15 43.43
N ALA A 70 35.39 38.28 44.26
CA ALA A 70 34.47 37.20 44.60
C ALA A 70 33.63 36.77 43.39
N VAL A 71 33.19 37.72 42.55
CA VAL A 71 32.51 37.43 41.27
C VAL A 71 33.46 36.65 40.35
N LEU A 72 34.71 37.10 40.20
CA LEU A 72 35.71 36.38 39.41
C LEU A 72 35.94 34.95 39.94
N GLY A 73 36.04 34.78 41.27
CA GLY A 73 36.19 33.48 41.91
C GLY A 73 35.00 32.53 41.66
N ASP A 74 33.77 33.03 41.75
CA ASP A 74 32.57 32.24 41.44
C ASP A 74 32.54 31.83 39.97
N ILE A 75 32.82 32.76 39.05
CA ILE A 75 32.86 32.47 37.61
C ILE A 75 33.92 31.42 37.28
N LEU A 76 35.15 31.59 37.77
CA LEU A 76 36.24 30.65 37.49
C LEU A 76 35.97 29.26 38.09
N SER A 77 35.50 29.20 39.34
CA SER A 77 35.18 27.91 39.97
C SER A 77 33.98 27.23 39.30
N PHE A 78 32.99 28.00 38.82
CA PHE A 78 31.90 27.48 37.99
C PHE A 78 32.40 26.84 36.70
N TYR A 79 33.26 27.51 35.95
CA TYR A 79 33.81 26.96 34.71
C TYR A 79 34.67 25.72 34.97
N GLN A 80 35.46 25.69 36.05
CA GLN A 80 36.21 24.50 36.44
C GLN A 80 35.29 23.31 36.74
N GLU A 81 34.19 23.53 37.46
CA GLU A 81 33.18 22.50 37.68
C GLU A 81 32.52 22.04 36.38
N HIS A 82 32.22 22.97 35.48
CA HIS A 82 31.67 22.63 34.19
C HIS A 82 32.64 21.75 33.37
N TYR A 83 33.93 22.15 33.26
CA TYR A 83 34.95 21.37 32.59
C TYR A 83 35.17 20.00 33.22
N ALA A 84 35.18 19.91 34.56
CA ALA A 84 35.30 18.63 35.26
C ALA A 84 34.14 17.69 34.92
N ASN A 85 32.92 18.21 34.77
CA ASN A 85 31.78 17.40 34.36
C ASN A 85 31.85 16.99 32.88
N GLU A 86 32.32 17.85 31.98
CA GLU A 86 32.48 17.53 30.56
C GLU A 86 33.64 16.57 30.25
N ALA A 87 34.58 16.37 31.19
CA ALA A 87 35.76 15.52 31.00
C ALA A 87 35.49 14.01 31.11
N TYR A 88 34.33 13.58 31.61
CA TYR A 88 34.01 12.16 31.78
C TYR A 88 32.73 11.75 31.05
N LEU A 89 32.76 10.58 30.42
CA LEU A 89 31.66 10.07 29.60
C LEU A 89 30.34 9.94 30.38
N ARG A 90 30.36 9.78 31.70
CA ARG A 90 29.12 9.66 32.48
C ARG A 90 28.53 11.01 32.92
N THR A 91 29.36 12.04 33.07
CA THR A 91 28.96 13.33 33.63
C THR A 91 28.85 14.43 32.59
N ALA A 92 29.45 14.25 31.40
CA ALA A 92 29.37 15.24 30.33
C ALA A 92 27.90 15.51 30.00
N ALA A 93 27.52 16.75 29.70
CA ALA A 93 26.16 17.09 29.29
C ALA A 93 26.10 17.39 27.79
N TRP A 94 27.19 17.90 27.22
CA TRP A 94 27.23 18.32 25.82
C TRP A 94 27.48 17.15 24.89
N ARG A 95 26.73 17.10 23.79
CA ARG A 95 26.86 16.07 22.75
C ARG A 95 28.26 16.06 22.15
N GLU A 96 28.86 17.24 21.96
CA GLU A 96 30.22 17.40 21.47
C GLU A 96 31.26 16.75 22.38
N SER A 97 31.22 17.05 23.69
CA SER A 97 32.09 16.41 24.69
C SER A 97 31.96 14.90 24.66
N VAL A 98 30.73 14.37 24.59
CA VAL A 98 30.51 12.91 24.48
C VAL A 98 31.14 12.37 23.20
N ALA A 99 30.89 13.01 22.06
CA ALA A 99 31.39 12.56 20.77
C ALA A 99 32.92 12.51 20.73
N GLU A 100 33.59 13.54 21.25
CA GLU A 100 35.05 13.58 21.32
C GLU A 100 35.62 12.58 22.34
N LEU A 101 34.98 12.39 23.49
CA LEU A 101 35.40 11.40 24.49
C LEU A 101 35.30 9.96 23.96
N VAL A 102 34.18 9.58 23.33
CA VAL A 102 34.03 8.22 22.77
C VAL A 102 34.93 8.01 21.54
N ARG A 103 35.25 9.08 20.82
CA ARG A 103 36.17 9.03 19.68
C ARG A 103 37.60 8.65 20.08
N LEU A 104 38.03 9.00 21.30
CA LEU A 104 39.32 8.52 21.85
C LEU A 104 39.38 6.99 21.92
N THR A 105 38.23 6.32 22.02
CA THR A 105 38.16 4.85 22.07
C THR A 105 37.98 4.21 20.70
N GLY A 106 38.04 5.00 19.62
CA GLY A 106 37.75 4.57 18.25
C GLY A 106 36.25 4.42 17.94
N TYR A 107 35.36 4.77 18.87
CA TYR A 107 33.92 4.77 18.64
C TYR A 107 33.49 6.09 18.00
N ARG A 108 32.70 6.04 16.93
CA ARG A 108 32.10 7.23 16.30
C ARG A 108 30.59 7.09 16.40
N LEU A 109 29.92 8.19 16.72
CA LEU A 109 28.45 8.24 16.72
C LEU A 109 27.94 7.81 15.35
N ALA A 110 26.91 6.98 15.33
CA ALA A 110 26.30 6.58 14.06
C ALA A 110 25.67 7.81 13.38
N PRO A 111 25.88 7.98 12.06
CA PRO A 111 25.32 9.09 11.32
C PRO A 111 23.80 8.96 11.20
N GLY A 112 23.15 10.06 10.79
CA GLY A 112 21.76 9.99 10.36
C GLY A 112 21.63 9.17 9.08
N ILE A 113 20.61 8.31 9.00
CA ILE A 113 20.36 7.46 7.84
C ILE A 113 19.23 8.05 7.00
N GLY A 114 19.39 8.04 5.68
CA GLY A 114 18.39 8.43 4.71
C GLY A 114 17.23 7.45 4.64
N GLY A 115 16.01 7.97 4.59
CA GLY A 115 14.80 7.20 4.35
C GLY A 115 14.75 6.54 2.97
N ARG A 116 13.82 5.61 2.81
CA ARG A 116 13.44 4.93 1.57
C ARG A 116 11.93 4.91 1.45
N ALA A 117 11.46 5.01 0.22
CA ALA A 117 10.04 5.05 -0.09
C ALA A 117 9.78 4.48 -1.48
N THR A 118 8.59 3.94 -1.70
CA THR A 118 8.12 3.60 -3.05
C THR A 118 7.17 4.70 -3.52
N LEU A 119 7.40 5.21 -4.73
CA LEU A 119 6.57 6.21 -5.36
C LEU A 119 5.72 5.58 -6.47
N ALA A 120 4.46 6.00 -6.55
CA ALA A 120 3.56 5.72 -7.65
C ALA A 120 3.49 6.91 -8.61
N VAL A 121 3.73 6.66 -9.90
CA VAL A 121 3.81 7.70 -10.93
C VAL A 121 2.64 7.62 -11.90
N GLU A 122 1.93 8.72 -12.08
CA GLU A 122 0.90 8.86 -13.10
C GLU A 122 1.45 9.63 -14.30
N VAL A 123 1.18 9.12 -15.49
CA VAL A 123 1.62 9.70 -16.77
C VAL A 123 0.43 9.76 -17.74
N ARG A 124 0.49 10.68 -18.70
CA ARG A 124 -0.54 10.96 -19.72
C ARG A 124 0.00 10.68 -21.11
N GLY A 125 -0.92 10.50 -22.06
CA GLY A 125 -0.64 10.22 -23.46
C GLY A 125 -0.91 8.76 -23.83
N ASP A 126 -0.49 8.37 -25.04
CA ASP A 126 -0.77 7.04 -25.61
C ASP A 126 0.41 6.06 -25.48
N GLY A 127 1.61 6.57 -25.18
CA GLY A 127 2.85 5.80 -25.07
C GLY A 127 3.45 5.83 -23.66
N PRO A 128 4.40 4.93 -23.36
CA PRO A 128 5.10 4.95 -22.08
C PRO A 128 6.06 6.13 -21.97
N LEU A 129 6.31 6.58 -20.73
CA LEU A 129 7.30 7.59 -20.37
C LEU A 129 8.41 6.94 -19.55
N THR A 130 9.66 7.18 -19.92
CA THR A 130 10.83 6.77 -19.14
C THR A 130 11.23 7.86 -18.14
N LEU A 131 11.21 7.55 -16.86
CA LEU A 131 11.79 8.37 -15.81
C LEU A 131 13.19 7.86 -15.47
N ARG A 132 14.20 8.72 -15.58
CA ARG A 132 15.60 8.38 -15.27
C ARG A 132 15.80 8.03 -13.80
N ALA A 133 16.86 7.28 -13.51
CA ALA A 133 17.41 7.21 -12.15
C ALA A 133 17.86 8.62 -11.69
N GLY A 134 17.74 8.90 -10.40
CA GLY A 134 18.05 10.21 -9.84
C GLY A 134 16.96 11.28 -10.05
N PHE A 135 15.74 10.89 -10.44
CA PHE A 135 14.63 11.83 -10.65
C PHE A 135 14.20 12.43 -9.31
N PRO A 136 14.25 13.77 -9.13
CA PRO A 136 14.06 14.40 -7.83
C PRO A 136 12.58 14.48 -7.45
N VAL A 137 12.26 14.11 -6.21
CA VAL A 137 10.92 14.21 -5.62
C VAL A 137 11.04 14.75 -4.20
N LYS A 138 10.12 15.64 -3.82
CA LYS A 138 9.98 16.12 -2.44
C LYS A 138 8.71 15.59 -1.82
N ALA A 139 8.75 15.25 -0.54
CA ALA A 139 7.59 14.82 0.23
C ALA A 139 7.55 15.47 1.61
N ASP A 140 6.38 16.02 1.97
CA ASP A 140 6.10 16.52 3.31
C ASP A 140 5.67 15.37 4.21
N LEU A 141 6.54 15.00 5.16
CA LEU A 141 6.32 13.89 6.08
C LEU A 141 5.78 14.41 7.40
N GLN A 142 4.96 13.60 8.08
CA GLN A 142 4.34 13.97 9.35
C GLN A 142 5.37 14.21 10.47
N ASP A 143 6.44 13.40 10.47
CA ASP A 143 7.42 13.35 11.56
C ASP A 143 8.65 14.24 11.32
N LEU A 144 8.64 15.06 10.26
CA LEU A 144 9.72 15.98 9.93
C LEU A 144 9.22 17.43 9.88
N PRO A 145 10.03 18.40 10.36
CA PRO A 145 9.67 19.81 10.29
C PRO A 145 9.73 20.35 8.86
N ASP A 146 10.66 19.85 8.04
CA ASP A 146 10.93 20.29 6.69
C ASP A 146 10.63 19.18 5.65
N PRO A 147 10.25 19.54 4.40
CA PRO A 147 10.08 18.58 3.33
C PRO A 147 11.35 17.76 3.09
N ALA A 148 11.20 16.45 2.93
CA ALA A 148 12.31 15.55 2.62
C ALA A 148 12.52 15.42 1.10
N ASP A 149 13.76 15.55 0.66
CA ASP A 149 14.19 15.28 -0.72
C ASP A 149 14.46 13.79 -0.94
N PHE A 150 13.97 13.26 -2.05
CA PHE A 150 14.14 11.89 -2.53
C PHE A 150 14.61 11.87 -3.99
N GLN A 151 15.20 10.75 -4.38
CA GLN A 151 15.55 10.46 -5.75
C GLN A 151 15.18 9.03 -6.11
N THR A 152 14.78 8.80 -7.36
CA THR A 152 14.56 7.45 -7.88
C THR A 152 15.86 6.65 -7.91
N ASP A 153 15.82 5.43 -7.40
CA ASP A 153 16.99 4.56 -7.32
C ASP A 153 17.32 3.91 -8.68
N ALA A 154 16.30 3.78 -9.54
CA ALA A 154 16.41 3.18 -10.86
C ALA A 154 15.55 3.91 -11.89
N GLU A 155 15.78 3.59 -13.16
CA GLU A 155 14.93 4.01 -14.27
C GLU A 155 13.56 3.31 -14.19
N LEU A 156 12.48 4.05 -14.46
CA LEU A 156 11.11 3.54 -14.52
C LEU A 156 10.51 3.79 -15.90
N LEU A 157 10.11 2.71 -16.59
CA LEU A 157 9.19 2.79 -17.73
C LEU A 157 7.74 2.80 -17.22
N ALA A 158 7.16 4.00 -17.20
CA ALA A 158 5.80 4.27 -16.71
C ALA A 158 4.78 4.26 -17.86
N TRP A 159 3.67 3.53 -17.68
CA TRP A 159 2.61 3.41 -18.68
C TRP A 159 1.37 4.22 -18.29
N PRO A 160 0.71 4.96 -19.21
CA PRO A 160 -0.48 5.74 -18.89
C PRO A 160 -1.60 4.93 -18.22
N HIS A 161 -1.92 3.74 -18.78
CA HIS A 161 -2.97 2.86 -18.24
C HIS A 161 -2.62 2.17 -16.92
N LEU A 162 -1.35 2.26 -16.47
CA LEU A 162 -0.88 1.71 -15.20
C LEU A 162 -0.60 2.79 -14.14
N GLY A 163 -0.81 4.07 -14.45
CA GLY A 163 -0.69 5.15 -13.48
C GLY A 163 -1.70 4.97 -12.36
N ARG A 164 -2.97 4.90 -12.72
CA ARG A 164 -4.07 4.64 -11.80
C ARG A 164 -5.18 3.84 -12.50
N PHE A 165 -5.49 2.65 -12.01
CA PHE A 165 -6.50 1.78 -12.61
C PHE A 165 -7.19 0.90 -11.56
N ASN A 166 -8.16 0.11 -12.00
CA ASN A 166 -8.88 -0.84 -11.16
C ASN A 166 -8.66 -2.27 -11.64
N LEU A 167 -8.71 -3.19 -10.69
CA LEU A 167 -8.81 -4.63 -10.93
C LEU A 167 -10.19 -5.10 -10.52
N TYR A 168 -10.62 -6.23 -11.07
CA TYR A 168 -11.98 -6.71 -10.92
C TYR A 168 -12.03 -8.17 -10.47
N ARG A 169 -13.06 -8.52 -9.71
CA ARG A 169 -13.30 -9.91 -9.29
C ARG A 169 -13.70 -10.79 -10.49
N PRO A 170 -13.13 -12.00 -10.63
CA PRO A 170 -13.57 -12.99 -11.62
C PRO A 170 -15.04 -13.34 -11.52
N ARG A 171 -15.54 -13.91 -12.61
CA ARG A 171 -16.95 -14.21 -12.80
C ARG A 171 -17.15 -15.65 -13.28
N ALA A 172 -18.29 -16.23 -12.94
CA ALA A 172 -18.72 -17.55 -13.40
C ALA A 172 -20.00 -17.43 -14.23
N TYR A 173 -20.13 -18.24 -15.26
CA TYR A 173 -21.31 -18.31 -16.12
C TYR A 173 -22.05 -19.62 -15.87
N ALA A 174 -23.38 -19.53 -15.74
CA ALA A 174 -24.23 -20.72 -15.68
C ALA A 174 -24.22 -21.45 -17.03
N ALA A 175 -24.54 -22.75 -17.03
CA ALA A 175 -24.63 -23.56 -18.24
C ALA A 175 -25.86 -23.22 -19.11
N THR A 176 -26.90 -22.64 -18.49
CA THR A 176 -28.18 -22.38 -19.13
C THR A 176 -28.68 -20.98 -18.75
N LEU A 177 -29.43 -20.37 -19.67
CA LEU A 177 -30.24 -19.20 -19.39
C LEU A 177 -31.58 -19.67 -18.83
N ALA A 178 -31.75 -19.57 -17.51
CA ALA A 178 -32.85 -20.20 -16.80
C ALA A 178 -34.23 -19.58 -17.10
N ALA A 179 -35.28 -20.39 -17.02
CA ALA A 179 -36.64 -19.90 -16.88
C ALA A 179 -36.75 -18.95 -15.67
N GLY A 180 -37.55 -17.89 -15.80
CA GLY A 180 -37.66 -16.82 -14.81
C GLY A 180 -36.63 -15.71 -14.97
N ALA A 181 -35.54 -15.90 -15.73
CA ALA A 181 -34.54 -14.86 -15.90
C ALA A 181 -35.12 -13.63 -16.63
N THR A 182 -34.83 -12.44 -16.11
CA THR A 182 -35.20 -11.15 -16.71
C THR A 182 -34.00 -10.42 -17.31
N ARG A 183 -32.80 -11.00 -17.18
CA ARG A 183 -31.54 -10.42 -17.65
C ARG A 183 -30.67 -11.48 -18.31
N PHE A 184 -29.97 -11.08 -19.37
CA PHE A 184 -28.96 -11.89 -20.06
C PHE A 184 -27.88 -11.01 -20.67
N GLU A 185 -26.80 -11.62 -21.13
CA GLU A 185 -25.73 -10.94 -21.85
C GLU A 185 -25.77 -11.29 -23.35
N LEU A 186 -25.44 -10.32 -24.19
CA LEU A 186 -25.13 -10.57 -25.59
C LEU A 186 -23.77 -11.27 -25.68
N HIS A 187 -23.74 -12.46 -26.24
CA HIS A 187 -22.52 -13.27 -26.42
C HIS A 187 -21.83 -12.99 -27.75
N SER A 188 -22.57 -12.88 -28.86
CA SER A 188 -22.03 -12.54 -30.17
C SER A 188 -23.06 -11.87 -31.09
N VAL A 189 -22.55 -11.12 -32.08
CA VAL A 189 -23.32 -10.50 -33.18
C VAL A 189 -22.69 -10.96 -34.50
N GLY A 190 -23.45 -11.65 -35.35
CA GLY A 190 -22.93 -12.16 -36.62
C GLY A 190 -21.73 -13.11 -36.44
N ASN A 191 -21.70 -13.87 -35.33
CA ASN A 191 -20.60 -14.74 -34.87
C ASN A 191 -19.37 -14.01 -34.27
N ALA A 192 -19.32 -12.68 -34.29
CA ALA A 192 -18.26 -11.92 -33.62
C ALA A 192 -18.62 -11.69 -32.13
N SER A 193 -17.74 -12.12 -31.22
CA SER A 193 -17.93 -12.06 -29.76
C SER A 193 -16.98 -11.08 -29.05
N ASP A 194 -16.17 -10.37 -29.83
CA ASP A 194 -15.24 -9.37 -29.34
C ASP A 194 -15.98 -8.09 -28.89
N SER A 195 -15.38 -7.36 -27.95
CA SER A 195 -16.04 -6.21 -27.32
C SER A 195 -16.37 -5.08 -28.31
N ALA A 196 -15.58 -4.89 -29.38
CA ALA A 196 -15.85 -3.86 -30.37
C ALA A 196 -17.08 -4.21 -31.23
N SER A 197 -17.20 -5.47 -31.66
CA SER A 197 -18.38 -5.95 -32.40
C SER A 197 -19.66 -5.91 -31.56
N LEU A 198 -19.57 -6.26 -30.27
CA LEU A 198 -20.69 -6.13 -29.33
C LEU A 198 -21.05 -4.65 -29.09
N ASP A 199 -20.05 -3.77 -29.09
CA ASP A 199 -20.28 -2.35 -28.86
C ASP A 199 -20.96 -1.66 -30.04
N ALA A 200 -20.49 -1.96 -31.25
CA ALA A 200 -21.01 -1.41 -32.50
C ALA A 200 -22.46 -1.82 -32.80
N PHE A 201 -22.96 -2.91 -32.22
CA PHE A 201 -24.35 -3.32 -32.41
C PHE A 201 -25.31 -2.47 -31.55
N GLU A 202 -26.13 -1.66 -32.22
CA GLU A 202 -27.16 -0.84 -31.58
C GLU A 202 -28.42 -1.66 -31.26
N LEU A 203 -28.51 -2.13 -30.02
CA LEU A 203 -29.74 -2.66 -29.41
C LEU A 203 -30.38 -1.58 -28.52
N LYS A 204 -31.67 -1.30 -28.69
CA LYS A 204 -32.37 -0.19 -28.01
C LYS A 204 -33.56 -0.68 -27.16
N PRO A 205 -33.92 0.04 -26.08
CA PRO A 205 -35.19 -0.17 -25.39
C PRO A 205 -36.37 -0.20 -26.37
N GLY A 206 -37.24 -1.19 -26.24
CA GLY A 206 -38.37 -1.44 -27.13
C GLY A 206 -38.12 -2.47 -28.24
N ASP A 207 -36.86 -2.77 -28.57
CA ASP A 207 -36.51 -3.79 -29.55
C ASP A 207 -37.11 -5.16 -29.18
N GLN A 208 -37.62 -5.87 -30.18
CA GLN A 208 -38.19 -7.21 -30.01
C GLN A 208 -37.14 -8.26 -30.38
N LEU A 209 -36.78 -9.12 -29.43
CA LEU A 209 -35.88 -10.24 -29.67
C LEU A 209 -36.69 -11.54 -29.71
N LEU A 210 -36.44 -12.37 -30.72
CA LEU A 210 -36.99 -13.71 -30.81
C LEU A 210 -35.89 -14.72 -30.48
N LEU A 211 -36.02 -15.40 -29.34
CA LEU A 211 -35.15 -16.50 -28.94
C LEU A 211 -35.62 -17.77 -29.63
N MET A 212 -34.69 -18.54 -30.20
CA MET A 212 -35.00 -19.81 -30.86
C MET A 212 -33.96 -20.87 -30.52
N SER A 213 -34.39 -22.13 -30.56
CA SER A 213 -33.47 -23.26 -30.45
C SER A 213 -32.82 -23.55 -31.80
N ALA A 214 -31.78 -24.35 -31.80
CA ALA A 214 -31.17 -24.84 -33.03
C ALA A 214 -32.21 -25.49 -33.97
N GLU A 215 -31.97 -25.37 -35.28
CA GLU A 215 -32.76 -26.03 -36.32
C GLU A 215 -32.70 -27.57 -36.08
N PRO A 216 -33.86 -28.25 -35.92
CA PRO A 216 -33.86 -29.69 -35.68
C PRO A 216 -33.23 -30.46 -36.84
N GLY A 217 -32.36 -31.44 -36.56
CA GLY A 217 -31.70 -32.23 -37.62
C GLY A 217 -32.66 -32.99 -38.55
N TRP A 218 -33.90 -33.23 -38.12
CA TRP A 218 -34.91 -33.85 -38.97
C TRP A 218 -35.41 -32.94 -40.09
N THR A 219 -35.08 -31.65 -40.14
CA THR A 219 -35.42 -30.79 -41.29
C THR A 219 -34.51 -31.05 -42.51
N SER A 220 -33.38 -31.75 -42.31
CA SER A 220 -32.36 -31.96 -43.34
C SER A 220 -32.14 -33.41 -43.76
N SER A 221 -32.24 -34.37 -42.83
CA SER A 221 -31.86 -35.76 -43.13
C SER A 221 -32.50 -36.82 -42.21
N GLY A 222 -33.52 -36.48 -41.41
CA GLY A 222 -34.16 -37.37 -40.43
C GLY A 222 -35.66 -37.60 -40.64
N SER A 223 -36.22 -38.66 -40.04
CA SER A 223 -37.65 -39.03 -40.16
C SER A 223 -38.45 -38.91 -38.86
N ASN A 224 -37.77 -38.68 -37.73
CA ASN A 224 -38.40 -38.55 -36.41
C ASN A 224 -38.70 -37.08 -36.10
N LEU A 225 -39.97 -36.69 -36.16
CA LEU A 225 -40.41 -35.33 -35.82
C LEU A 225 -40.42 -35.16 -34.30
N THR A 226 -39.33 -34.62 -33.77
CA THR A 226 -39.24 -34.21 -32.37
C THR A 226 -39.64 -32.73 -32.23
N PRO A 227 -40.43 -32.35 -31.19
CA PRO A 227 -40.77 -30.96 -30.93
C PRO A 227 -39.54 -30.07 -30.77
N GLN A 228 -39.47 -29.03 -31.59
CA GLN A 228 -38.58 -27.90 -31.34
C GLN A 228 -39.17 -27.08 -30.19
N GLN A 229 -38.32 -26.62 -29.26
CA GLN A 229 -38.75 -25.67 -28.26
C GLN A 229 -39.35 -24.43 -28.93
N ALA A 230 -40.55 -24.04 -28.52
CA ALA A 230 -41.25 -22.92 -29.13
C ALA A 230 -40.42 -21.62 -28.97
N PRO A 231 -40.25 -20.83 -30.03
CA PRO A 231 -39.60 -19.53 -29.93
C PRO A 231 -40.29 -18.62 -28.93
N GLN A 232 -39.50 -17.88 -28.16
CA GLN A 232 -40.02 -16.88 -27.23
C GLN A 232 -39.65 -15.49 -27.72
N GLN A 233 -40.66 -14.63 -27.88
CA GLN A 233 -40.43 -13.21 -28.11
C GLN A 233 -40.31 -12.49 -26.78
N VAL A 234 -39.30 -11.64 -26.66
CA VAL A 234 -39.06 -10.77 -25.50
C VAL A 234 -38.83 -9.35 -25.94
N ARG A 235 -39.29 -8.39 -25.14
CA ARG A 235 -39.09 -6.96 -25.36
C ARG A 235 -37.94 -6.46 -24.50
N VAL A 236 -36.99 -5.75 -25.11
CA VAL A 236 -35.88 -5.12 -24.42
C VAL A 236 -36.38 -3.94 -23.58
N LYS A 237 -36.10 -3.98 -22.28
CA LYS A 237 -36.41 -2.91 -21.32
C LYS A 237 -35.27 -1.92 -21.22
N THR A 238 -34.07 -2.41 -20.92
CA THR A 238 -32.85 -1.60 -20.80
C THR A 238 -31.64 -2.36 -21.32
N VAL A 239 -30.62 -1.60 -21.75
CA VAL A 239 -29.34 -2.13 -22.24
C VAL A 239 -28.22 -1.43 -21.49
N ASN A 240 -27.47 -2.19 -20.68
CA ASN A 240 -26.37 -1.69 -19.87
C ASN A 240 -25.05 -2.22 -20.43
N ARG A 241 -24.10 -1.32 -20.70
CA ARG A 241 -22.77 -1.68 -21.21
C ARG A 241 -21.77 -1.60 -20.06
N LEU A 242 -21.05 -2.69 -19.79
CA LEU A 242 -20.12 -2.78 -18.66
C LEU A 242 -18.92 -3.66 -19.01
N LEU A 243 -17.72 -3.09 -19.01
CA LEU A 243 -16.44 -3.78 -19.29
C LEU A 243 -16.51 -4.66 -20.55
N GLY A 244 -16.89 -4.05 -21.68
CA GLY A 244 -16.98 -4.71 -22.99
C GLY A 244 -18.17 -5.68 -23.16
N ARG A 245 -19.07 -5.77 -22.17
CA ARG A 245 -20.29 -6.59 -22.25
C ARG A 245 -21.53 -5.74 -22.48
N VAL A 246 -22.54 -6.35 -23.09
CA VAL A 246 -23.89 -5.79 -23.25
C VAL A 246 -24.86 -6.63 -22.44
N ILE A 247 -25.33 -6.09 -21.32
CA ILE A 247 -26.30 -6.71 -20.42
C ILE A 247 -27.68 -6.17 -20.79
N VAL A 248 -28.58 -7.07 -21.16
CA VAL A 248 -29.95 -6.76 -21.60
C VAL A 248 -30.92 -7.15 -20.50
N GLU A 249 -31.79 -6.24 -20.12
CA GLU A 249 -32.95 -6.51 -19.27
C GLU A 249 -34.22 -6.53 -20.14
N ILE A 250 -35.14 -7.44 -19.84
CA ILE A 250 -36.40 -7.61 -20.59
C ILE A 250 -37.61 -7.35 -19.70
N ASP A 251 -38.72 -6.96 -20.32
CA ASP A 251 -39.95 -6.57 -19.61
C ASP A 251 -40.70 -7.75 -18.94
N ALA A 252 -40.49 -8.97 -19.46
CA ALA A 252 -41.15 -10.18 -18.96
C ALA A 252 -40.12 -11.31 -18.81
N PRO A 253 -40.23 -12.15 -17.76
CA PRO A 253 -39.29 -13.24 -17.53
C PRO A 253 -39.34 -14.30 -18.65
N LEU A 254 -38.22 -15.00 -18.82
CA LEU A 254 -38.16 -16.15 -19.72
C LEU A 254 -39.09 -17.26 -19.25
N GLN A 255 -39.85 -17.85 -20.18
CA GLN A 255 -40.82 -18.91 -19.85
C GLN A 255 -40.14 -20.27 -19.74
N ASN A 256 -39.10 -20.49 -20.55
CA ASN A 256 -38.37 -21.74 -20.62
C ASN A 256 -36.87 -21.48 -20.39
N SER A 257 -36.16 -22.53 -19.96
CA SER A 257 -34.70 -22.51 -19.93
C SER A 257 -34.14 -22.69 -21.34
N TRP A 258 -33.01 -22.06 -21.62
CA TRP A 258 -32.33 -22.13 -22.91
C TRP A 258 -30.87 -22.55 -22.74
N ASN A 259 -30.42 -23.54 -23.51
CA ASN A 259 -29.02 -23.98 -23.50
C ASN A 259 -28.14 -22.95 -24.21
N GLN A 260 -27.01 -22.58 -23.60
CA GLN A 260 -26.11 -21.60 -24.18
C GLN A 260 -25.20 -22.21 -25.26
N PRO A 261 -24.80 -21.43 -26.28
CA PRO A 261 -25.28 -20.09 -26.59
C PRO A 261 -26.70 -20.10 -27.19
N VAL A 262 -27.56 -19.18 -26.76
CA VAL A 262 -28.97 -19.11 -27.20
C VAL A 262 -29.06 -18.29 -28.48
N ALA A 263 -29.57 -18.85 -29.57
CA ALA A 263 -29.76 -18.11 -30.81
C ALA A 263 -30.92 -17.11 -30.68
N ALA A 264 -30.69 -15.88 -31.11
CA ALA A 264 -31.69 -14.82 -31.08
C ALA A 264 -31.59 -13.91 -32.31
N TRP A 265 -32.70 -13.25 -32.65
CA TRP A 265 -32.76 -12.25 -33.71
C TRP A 265 -33.62 -11.07 -33.27
N ARG A 266 -33.24 -9.86 -33.66
CA ARG A 266 -34.15 -8.72 -33.60
C ARG A 266 -35.19 -8.88 -34.70
N VAL A 267 -36.46 -8.90 -34.31
CA VAL A 267 -37.59 -9.07 -35.23
C VAL A 267 -38.37 -7.79 -35.38
N GLY A 268 -38.89 -7.56 -36.59
CA GLY A 268 -39.71 -6.41 -36.94
C GLY A 268 -41.18 -6.80 -37.10
N ARG A 269 -41.72 -6.55 -38.29
CA ARG A 269 -43.12 -6.84 -38.63
C ARG A 269 -43.38 -8.35 -38.65
N SER A 270 -44.63 -8.71 -38.36
CA SER A 270 -45.14 -10.08 -38.44
C SER A 270 -46.23 -10.15 -39.52
N PHE A 271 -46.19 -11.20 -40.31
CA PHE A 271 -47.08 -11.47 -41.44
C PHE A 271 -47.67 -12.87 -41.29
N ARG A 272 -48.88 -13.08 -41.81
CA ARG A 272 -49.44 -14.43 -41.97
C ARG A 272 -49.23 -14.90 -43.41
N HIS A 273 -49.50 -16.17 -43.64
CA HIS A 273 -49.57 -16.70 -44.99
C HIS A 273 -50.84 -16.21 -45.69
N PHE A 274 -50.75 -15.81 -46.95
CA PHE A 274 -51.95 -15.44 -47.72
C PHE A 274 -52.95 -16.61 -47.76
N GLY A 275 -54.22 -16.36 -47.41
CA GLY A 275 -55.24 -17.40 -47.30
C GLY A 275 -55.45 -17.94 -45.89
N HIS A 276 -54.67 -17.51 -44.88
CA HIS A 276 -54.93 -17.84 -43.46
C HIS A 276 -56.36 -17.48 -43.02
N ASN A 277 -56.92 -16.40 -43.55
CA ASN A 277 -58.27 -15.92 -43.25
C ASN A 277 -59.28 -16.24 -44.37
N ALA A 278 -58.96 -17.16 -45.29
CA ALA A 278 -59.91 -17.56 -46.33
C ALA A 278 -61.13 -18.27 -45.71
N PRO A 279 -62.34 -18.14 -46.30
CA PRO A 279 -63.52 -18.86 -45.86
C PRO A 279 -63.27 -20.38 -45.80
N THR A 280 -63.87 -21.08 -44.83
CA THR A 280 -63.70 -22.54 -44.66
C THR A 280 -64.29 -23.34 -45.80
N ARG A 281 -65.25 -22.76 -46.52
CA ARG A 281 -65.89 -23.35 -47.69
C ARG A 281 -65.86 -22.39 -48.87
N THR A 282 -65.71 -22.96 -50.06
CA THR A 282 -65.72 -22.25 -51.33
C THR A 282 -66.89 -22.72 -52.15
N VAL A 283 -67.56 -21.76 -52.80
CA VAL A 283 -68.62 -22.04 -53.76
C VAL A 283 -68.01 -21.89 -55.14
N THR A 284 -67.94 -22.99 -55.89
CA THR A 284 -67.47 -22.98 -57.27
C THR A 284 -68.63 -23.24 -58.22
N SER A 285 -68.66 -22.50 -59.33
CA SER A 285 -69.68 -22.67 -60.35
C SER A 285 -69.47 -23.99 -61.08
N LYS A 286 -70.47 -24.87 -61.04
CA LYS A 286 -70.51 -26.09 -61.86
C LYS A 286 -70.77 -25.66 -63.30
N LYS A 287 -69.81 -25.89 -64.19
CA LYS A 287 -69.94 -25.56 -65.62
C LYS A 287 -70.18 -26.82 -66.45
N SER A 288 -71.03 -26.72 -67.47
CA SER A 288 -71.16 -27.69 -68.54
C SER A 288 -70.88 -26.95 -69.85
N GLY A 289 -69.70 -27.15 -70.44
CA GLY A 289 -69.20 -26.28 -71.50
C GLY A 289 -68.93 -24.86 -70.97
N SER A 290 -69.46 -23.84 -71.65
CA SER A 290 -69.36 -22.42 -71.23
C SER A 290 -70.48 -21.96 -70.29
N GLU A 291 -71.50 -22.80 -70.04
CA GLU A 291 -72.70 -22.44 -69.28
C GLU A 291 -72.59 -22.87 -67.81
N ILE A 292 -72.95 -21.98 -66.88
CA ILE A 292 -72.98 -22.27 -65.44
C ILE A 292 -74.29 -23.01 -65.13
N VAL A 293 -74.20 -24.32 -64.90
CA VAL A 293 -75.34 -25.23 -64.67
C VAL A 293 -75.63 -25.49 -63.18
N GLY A 294 -74.93 -24.80 -62.28
CA GLY A 294 -75.17 -24.85 -60.83
C GLY A 294 -73.97 -24.35 -60.02
N ALA A 295 -74.02 -24.55 -58.71
CA ALA A 295 -72.91 -24.29 -57.80
C ALA A 295 -72.75 -25.48 -56.85
N PHE A 296 -71.52 -25.88 -56.53
CA PHE A 296 -71.26 -26.82 -55.45
C PHE A 296 -70.31 -26.18 -54.43
N GLU A 297 -70.56 -26.51 -53.17
CA GLU A 297 -69.75 -26.09 -52.05
C GLU A 297 -68.67 -27.15 -51.80
N SER A 298 -67.42 -26.72 -51.67
CA SER A 298 -66.28 -27.58 -51.31
C SER A 298 -65.53 -26.99 -50.13
N ASP A 299 -64.88 -27.82 -49.33
CA ASP A 299 -64.02 -27.33 -48.25
C ASP A 299 -62.76 -26.67 -48.83
N THR A 300 -62.34 -25.55 -48.24
CA THR A 300 -61.08 -24.88 -48.60
C THR A 300 -59.90 -25.72 -48.11
N GLY A 301 -59.01 -26.12 -49.02
CA GLY A 301 -57.79 -26.83 -48.71
C GLY A 301 -56.74 -25.89 -48.13
N PHE A 302 -56.53 -25.96 -46.81
CA PHE A 302 -55.50 -25.19 -46.09
C PHE A 302 -54.16 -25.92 -45.95
N GLN A 303 -54.05 -27.17 -46.44
CA GLN A 303 -52.86 -27.99 -46.24
C GLN A 303 -51.77 -27.65 -47.25
N ARG A 304 -50.60 -27.21 -46.77
CA ARG A 304 -49.46 -26.86 -47.59
C ARG A 304 -48.27 -27.78 -47.33
N HIS A 305 -47.70 -28.36 -48.39
CA HIS A 305 -46.48 -29.17 -48.30
C HIS A 305 -45.24 -28.32 -47.97
N LEU A 306 -44.34 -28.87 -47.16
CA LEU A 306 -43.13 -28.21 -46.68
C LEU A 306 -41.83 -28.69 -47.35
N TYR A 307 -41.94 -29.71 -48.20
CA TYR A 307 -40.86 -30.32 -48.98
C TYR A 307 -41.24 -30.25 -50.48
N PRO A 308 -40.27 -30.14 -51.41
CA PRO A 308 -40.53 -30.18 -52.85
C PRO A 308 -41.30 -31.44 -53.28
N HIS A 309 -42.61 -31.29 -53.49
CA HIS A 309 -43.51 -32.35 -53.96
C HIS A 309 -44.66 -31.73 -54.76
N ASP A 310 -45.02 -32.33 -55.90
CA ASP A 310 -46.02 -31.80 -56.85
C ASP A 310 -47.49 -32.15 -56.49
N CYS A 311 -47.86 -32.14 -55.21
CA CYS A 311 -49.26 -32.41 -54.79
C CYS A 311 -50.00 -31.12 -54.40
N THR A 312 -51.11 -30.85 -55.09
CA THR A 312 -51.91 -29.60 -55.08
C THR A 312 -52.96 -29.53 -53.96
N ASN A 313 -52.61 -29.85 -52.70
CA ASN A 313 -53.58 -29.84 -51.59
C ASN A 313 -53.91 -28.44 -51.01
N THR A 314 -53.63 -27.38 -51.76
CA THR A 314 -53.94 -25.99 -51.38
C THR A 314 -55.01 -25.43 -52.31
N SER A 315 -55.93 -24.59 -51.81
CA SER A 315 -56.87 -23.83 -52.65
C SER A 315 -56.27 -22.56 -53.27
N ALA A 316 -54.95 -22.44 -53.37
CA ALA A 316 -54.29 -21.29 -53.99
C ALA A 316 -54.51 -21.25 -55.52
N SER A 317 -54.64 -20.05 -56.09
CA SER A 317 -54.83 -19.81 -57.53
C SER A 317 -53.57 -20.01 -58.36
N ILE A 318 -52.42 -20.23 -57.72
CA ILE A 318 -51.12 -20.50 -58.34
C ILE A 318 -50.47 -21.70 -57.65
N ALA A 319 -49.52 -22.34 -58.31
CA ALA A 319 -48.65 -23.31 -57.65
C ALA A 319 -47.83 -22.62 -56.55
N LEU A 320 -47.77 -23.23 -55.37
CA LEU A 320 -47.00 -22.76 -54.22
C LEU A 320 -45.86 -23.75 -53.89
N PRO A 321 -44.70 -23.64 -54.56
CA PRO A 321 -43.49 -24.37 -54.20
C PRO A 321 -43.16 -24.24 -52.70
N ALA A 322 -42.50 -25.24 -52.13
CA ALA A 322 -42.20 -25.32 -50.70
C ALA A 322 -41.28 -24.19 -50.18
N ASP A 323 -40.60 -23.50 -51.08
CA ASP A 323 -39.70 -22.35 -50.85
C ASP A 323 -40.36 -20.99 -51.17
N LEU A 324 -41.61 -20.95 -51.65
CA LEU A 324 -42.30 -19.70 -52.01
C LEU A 324 -43.29 -19.25 -50.92
N MET A 325 -43.02 -18.23 -50.13
CA MET A 325 -43.90 -17.79 -49.04
C MET A 325 -44.74 -16.55 -49.45
N PRO A 326 -46.05 -16.71 -49.74
CA PRO A 326 -46.95 -15.57 -49.94
C PRO A 326 -47.31 -14.93 -48.59
N LEU A 327 -47.13 -13.62 -48.48
CA LEU A 327 -47.56 -12.84 -47.32
C LEU A 327 -49.03 -12.45 -47.44
N ASP A 328 -49.72 -12.31 -46.31
CA ASP A 328 -51.10 -11.83 -46.21
C ASP A 328 -51.30 -10.36 -46.57
N ALA A 329 -50.21 -9.64 -46.87
CA ALA A 329 -50.21 -8.28 -47.35
C ALA A 329 -49.17 -8.09 -48.47
N GLU A 330 -49.34 -7.02 -49.24
CA GLU A 330 -48.30 -6.51 -50.13
C GLU A 330 -47.34 -5.62 -49.34
N VAL A 331 -46.05 -5.91 -49.45
CA VAL A 331 -44.95 -5.28 -48.70
C VAL A 331 -43.85 -4.86 -49.67
N SER A 332 -43.74 -3.56 -49.92
CA SER A 332 -42.88 -3.00 -50.97
C SER A 332 -41.41 -2.83 -50.56
N ASP A 333 -41.09 -2.91 -49.26
CA ASP A 333 -39.76 -2.61 -48.72
C ASP A 333 -38.94 -3.86 -48.36
N LEU A 334 -39.50 -5.07 -48.48
CA LEU A 334 -38.74 -6.33 -48.38
C LEU A 334 -37.87 -6.54 -49.62
N ARG A 335 -36.61 -6.96 -49.41
CA ARG A 335 -35.61 -7.08 -50.48
C ARG A 335 -34.86 -8.42 -50.44
N PRO A 336 -34.35 -8.90 -51.58
CA PRO A 336 -33.39 -9.99 -51.61
C PRO A 336 -32.23 -9.77 -50.64
N GLY A 337 -31.79 -10.83 -49.97
CA GLY A 337 -30.73 -10.79 -48.96
C GLY A 337 -31.22 -10.66 -47.52
N MET A 338 -32.44 -10.15 -47.30
CA MET A 338 -33.09 -10.14 -45.99
C MET A 338 -33.35 -11.56 -45.49
N ARG A 339 -33.54 -11.70 -44.18
CA ARG A 339 -33.91 -12.97 -43.57
C ARG A 339 -35.28 -12.86 -42.92
N VAL A 340 -35.98 -13.98 -42.89
CA VAL A 340 -37.27 -14.11 -42.20
C VAL A 340 -37.25 -15.34 -41.30
N VAL A 341 -37.96 -15.27 -40.18
CA VAL A 341 -38.32 -16.44 -39.39
C VAL A 341 -39.66 -16.94 -39.89
N VAL A 342 -39.74 -18.21 -40.27
CA VAL A 342 -40.99 -18.87 -40.64
C VAL A 342 -41.34 -19.87 -39.55
N GLN A 343 -42.43 -19.61 -38.84
CA GLN A 343 -42.98 -20.49 -37.81
C GLN A 343 -44.19 -21.23 -38.38
N VAL A 344 -44.23 -22.54 -38.19
CA VAL A 344 -45.28 -23.44 -38.70
C VAL A 344 -45.53 -24.58 -37.70
N ARG A 345 -46.59 -25.35 -37.93
CA ARG A 345 -46.81 -26.64 -37.25
C ARG A 345 -46.78 -27.77 -38.27
N VAL A 346 -45.81 -28.66 -38.15
CA VAL A 346 -45.59 -29.75 -39.10
C VAL A 346 -46.38 -30.99 -38.70
N ALA A 347 -47.22 -31.45 -39.61
CA ALA A 347 -47.90 -32.73 -39.54
C ALA A 347 -47.42 -33.65 -40.68
N ARG A 348 -47.63 -34.96 -40.50
CA ARG A 348 -47.43 -35.96 -41.55
C ARG A 348 -48.45 -37.08 -41.40
N SER A 349 -48.67 -37.83 -42.47
CA SER A 349 -49.53 -39.02 -42.41
C SER A 349 -49.01 -40.02 -41.36
N GLY A 350 -49.91 -40.59 -40.55
CA GLY A 350 -49.58 -41.55 -39.50
C GLY A 350 -49.06 -40.96 -38.18
N MET A 351 -49.05 -39.63 -38.00
CA MET A 351 -48.70 -38.98 -36.72
C MET A 351 -49.93 -38.43 -35.99
N THR A 352 -49.89 -38.50 -34.66
CA THR A 352 -50.90 -37.86 -33.80
C THR A 352 -50.41 -36.48 -33.39
N GLY A 353 -51.01 -35.43 -33.96
CA GLY A 353 -50.70 -34.03 -33.65
C GLY A 353 -49.58 -33.40 -34.48
N ALA A 354 -49.68 -32.09 -34.70
CA ALA A 354 -48.67 -31.30 -35.42
C ALA A 354 -47.60 -30.79 -34.46
N VAL A 355 -46.34 -30.76 -34.91
CA VAL A 355 -45.16 -30.39 -34.13
C VAL A 355 -44.72 -28.96 -34.48
N PRO A 356 -44.48 -28.06 -33.51
CA PRO A 356 -44.02 -26.70 -33.81
C PRO A 356 -42.62 -26.71 -34.44
N LEU A 357 -42.42 -25.86 -35.42
CA LEU A 357 -41.15 -25.65 -36.12
C LEU A 357 -40.98 -24.16 -36.41
N ALA A 358 -39.78 -23.64 -36.18
CA ALA A 358 -39.42 -22.27 -36.49
C ALA A 358 -38.02 -22.23 -37.09
N LEU A 359 -37.91 -21.62 -38.27
CA LEU A 359 -36.71 -21.66 -39.09
C LEU A 359 -36.36 -20.29 -39.64
N VAL A 360 -35.07 -19.99 -39.70
CA VAL A 360 -34.57 -18.80 -40.39
C VAL A 360 -34.29 -19.16 -41.84
N ARG A 361 -34.81 -18.34 -42.76
CA ARG A 361 -34.58 -18.50 -44.20
C ARG A 361 -34.18 -17.16 -44.81
N LYS A 362 -33.31 -17.21 -45.82
CA LYS A 362 -32.87 -16.03 -46.56
C LYS A 362 -33.82 -15.81 -47.74
N VAL A 363 -34.23 -14.58 -47.96
CA VAL A 363 -35.06 -14.20 -49.11
C VAL A 363 -34.14 -14.03 -50.33
N LEU A 364 -34.39 -14.80 -51.39
CA LEU A 364 -33.67 -14.71 -52.67
C LEU A 364 -34.35 -13.76 -53.66
N ALA A 365 -35.69 -13.72 -53.67
CA ALA A 365 -36.47 -12.85 -54.52
C ALA A 365 -37.76 -12.42 -53.82
N VAL A 366 -38.25 -11.23 -54.15
CA VAL A 366 -39.55 -10.71 -53.73
C VAL A 366 -40.28 -10.26 -54.99
N ARG A 367 -41.51 -10.74 -55.20
CA ARG A 367 -42.38 -10.26 -56.29
C ARG A 367 -43.78 -9.99 -55.78
N SER A 368 -44.42 -8.94 -56.29
CA SER A 368 -45.85 -8.69 -56.04
C SER A 368 -46.70 -9.45 -57.06
N ALA A 369 -47.79 -10.06 -56.60
CA ALA A 369 -48.80 -10.65 -57.46
C ALA A 369 -50.18 -10.57 -56.81
N THR A 370 -51.24 -10.60 -57.62
CA THR A 370 -52.58 -10.89 -57.10
C THR A 370 -52.72 -12.39 -56.92
N LEU A 371 -53.09 -12.83 -55.71
CA LEU A 371 -53.27 -14.23 -55.36
C LEU A 371 -54.72 -14.49 -54.95
N GLY A 372 -55.26 -15.61 -55.42
CA GLY A 372 -56.51 -16.17 -54.95
C GLY A 372 -56.24 -17.34 -54.00
N PHE A 373 -57.01 -17.48 -52.93
CA PHE A 373 -56.97 -18.64 -52.04
C PHE A 373 -58.41 -19.00 -51.64
N GLY A 374 -58.95 -20.05 -52.26
CA GLY A 374 -60.39 -20.31 -52.24
C GLY A 374 -61.15 -19.13 -52.86
N ASN A 375 -62.01 -18.49 -52.07
CA ASN A 375 -62.78 -17.30 -52.49
C ASN A 375 -62.15 -15.97 -52.02
N LEU A 376 -60.99 -16.00 -51.36
CA LEU A 376 -60.21 -14.81 -51.01
C LEU A 376 -59.36 -14.38 -52.21
N ASN A 377 -59.39 -13.11 -52.60
CA ASN A 377 -58.51 -12.53 -53.62
C ASN A 377 -57.87 -11.24 -53.08
N GLY A 378 -56.58 -11.02 -53.37
CA GLY A 378 -55.88 -9.83 -52.90
C GLY A 378 -54.43 -9.77 -53.39
N ALA A 379 -53.80 -8.60 -53.24
CA ALA A 379 -52.39 -8.42 -53.52
C ALA A 379 -51.53 -9.05 -52.42
N SER A 380 -50.44 -9.71 -52.80
CA SER A 380 -49.53 -10.41 -51.90
C SER A 380 -48.09 -10.24 -52.37
N SER A 381 -47.17 -10.06 -51.42
CA SER A 381 -45.74 -10.24 -51.68
C SER A 381 -45.34 -11.71 -51.56
N LEU A 382 -44.79 -12.24 -52.64
CA LEU A 382 -44.29 -13.61 -52.75
C LEU A 382 -42.78 -13.63 -52.47
N LEU A 383 -42.37 -14.23 -51.35
CA LEU A 383 -40.97 -14.39 -50.98
C LEU A 383 -40.42 -15.73 -51.49
N SER A 384 -39.46 -15.73 -52.41
CA SER A 384 -38.68 -16.93 -52.72
C SER A 384 -37.58 -17.08 -51.67
N LEU A 385 -37.59 -18.20 -50.95
CA LEU A 385 -36.60 -18.52 -49.91
C LEU A 385 -35.39 -19.25 -50.51
N ASP A 386 -34.28 -19.24 -49.79
CA ASP A 386 -33.03 -19.91 -50.17
C ASP A 386 -33.12 -21.45 -50.16
N GLN A 387 -34.05 -21.97 -49.37
CA GLN A 387 -34.35 -23.40 -49.29
C GLN A 387 -35.75 -23.59 -48.69
N PRO A 388 -36.43 -24.71 -48.98
CA PRO A 388 -37.68 -25.07 -48.34
C PRO A 388 -37.54 -25.23 -46.82
N LEU A 389 -38.67 -25.26 -46.11
CA LEU A 389 -38.66 -25.50 -44.65
C LEU A 389 -38.16 -26.91 -44.31
N ILE A 390 -38.40 -27.89 -45.19
CA ILE A 390 -37.91 -29.27 -45.08
C ILE A 390 -37.26 -29.67 -46.40
N ARG A 391 -36.05 -30.25 -46.35
CA ARG A 391 -35.17 -30.42 -47.52
C ARG A 391 -35.21 -31.81 -48.16
N HIS A 392 -35.82 -32.79 -47.52
CA HIS A 392 -35.87 -34.18 -48.00
C HIS A 392 -37.27 -34.77 -47.86
N ALA A 393 -37.54 -35.80 -48.67
CA ALA A 393 -38.80 -36.52 -48.66
C ALA A 393 -38.89 -37.36 -47.38
N MET A 394 -39.54 -36.84 -46.33
CA MET A 394 -39.91 -37.64 -45.16
C MET A 394 -41.06 -38.61 -45.52
N SER A 395 -41.04 -39.81 -44.95
CA SER A 395 -42.14 -40.77 -45.07
C SER A 395 -43.46 -40.15 -44.57
N GLY A 396 -44.49 -40.17 -45.42
CA GLY A 396 -45.81 -39.60 -45.13
C GLY A 396 -46.01 -38.13 -45.51
N SER A 397 -45.10 -37.55 -46.30
CA SER A 397 -45.11 -36.20 -46.90
C SER A 397 -45.49 -35.06 -45.92
N PRO A 398 -44.51 -34.31 -45.39
CA PRO A 398 -44.78 -33.32 -44.37
C PRO A 398 -45.58 -32.12 -44.92
N TRP A 399 -46.55 -31.69 -44.14
CA TRP A 399 -47.42 -30.56 -44.46
C TRP A 399 -47.66 -29.69 -43.22
N SER A 400 -48.14 -28.47 -43.44
CA SER A 400 -48.61 -27.57 -42.39
C SER A 400 -49.88 -26.88 -42.86
N ASP A 401 -50.76 -26.53 -41.93
CA ASP A 401 -51.92 -25.72 -42.23
C ASP A 401 -51.45 -24.27 -42.47
N VAL A 402 -51.86 -23.63 -43.57
CA VAL A 402 -51.45 -22.24 -43.88
C VAL A 402 -51.84 -21.26 -42.76
N ARG A 403 -52.82 -21.60 -41.91
CA ARG A 403 -53.23 -20.79 -40.77
C ARG A 403 -52.21 -20.79 -39.62
N ASP A 404 -51.37 -21.82 -39.55
CA ASP A 404 -50.30 -21.94 -38.57
C ASP A 404 -49.04 -21.15 -38.96
N PHE A 405 -48.97 -20.64 -40.19
CA PHE A 405 -47.82 -19.87 -40.65
C PHE A 405 -47.78 -18.50 -39.99
N LEU A 406 -46.61 -18.18 -39.46
CA LEU A 406 -46.25 -16.84 -38.99
C LEU A 406 -44.87 -16.51 -39.53
N ILE A 407 -44.79 -15.50 -40.39
CA ILE A 407 -43.57 -15.02 -41.01
C ILE A 407 -43.16 -13.74 -40.33
N ARG A 408 -41.93 -13.67 -39.80
CA ARG A 408 -41.41 -12.49 -39.11
C ARG A 408 -40.17 -11.97 -39.81
N GLU A 409 -40.15 -10.67 -40.05
CA GLU A 409 -38.99 -9.97 -40.59
C GLU A 409 -37.85 -9.95 -39.57
N ILE A 410 -36.61 -10.23 -40.02
CA ILE A 410 -35.41 -10.10 -39.19
C ILE A 410 -34.68 -8.79 -39.54
N THR A 411 -34.39 -7.98 -38.52
CA THR A 411 -33.75 -6.65 -38.65
C THR A 411 -32.35 -6.60 -38.02
N SER A 412 -31.76 -7.75 -37.70
CA SER A 412 -30.38 -7.88 -37.19
C SER A 412 -29.63 -9.04 -37.85
N PRO A 413 -28.28 -9.05 -37.76
CA PRO A 413 -27.50 -10.28 -37.85
C PRO A 413 -27.97 -11.32 -36.81
N ALA A 414 -27.49 -12.56 -36.95
CA ALA A 414 -27.71 -13.57 -35.92
C ALA A 414 -27.07 -13.12 -34.60
N LEU A 415 -27.84 -13.11 -33.53
CA LEU A 415 -27.38 -12.82 -32.19
C LEU A 415 -27.24 -14.12 -31.43
N SER A 416 -26.28 -14.18 -30.51
CA SER A 416 -26.25 -15.24 -29.52
C SER A 416 -26.26 -14.64 -28.11
N LEU A 417 -26.99 -15.27 -27.20
CA LEU A 417 -27.17 -14.81 -25.83
C LEU A 417 -26.59 -15.83 -24.85
N LYS A 418 -26.20 -15.36 -23.67
CA LYS A 418 -25.71 -16.17 -22.56
C LYS A 418 -26.27 -15.63 -21.23
N PRO A 419 -26.31 -16.43 -20.15
CA PRO A 419 -26.72 -15.93 -18.84
C PRO A 419 -25.81 -14.79 -18.35
N VAL A 420 -26.36 -13.92 -17.52
CA VAL A 420 -25.57 -12.91 -16.81
C VAL A 420 -24.55 -13.62 -15.92
N SER A 421 -23.31 -13.14 -15.94
CA SER A 421 -22.27 -13.71 -15.10
C SER A 421 -22.57 -13.49 -13.61
N THR A 422 -22.27 -14.48 -12.79
CA THR A 422 -22.26 -14.34 -11.32
C THR A 422 -20.86 -13.94 -10.85
N PRO A 423 -20.70 -12.85 -10.10
CA PRO A 423 -19.40 -12.47 -9.59
C PRO A 423 -18.94 -13.40 -8.47
N SER A 424 -17.64 -13.68 -8.41
CA SER A 424 -17.07 -14.46 -7.32
C SER A 424 -17.18 -13.71 -5.99
N SER A 425 -17.65 -14.41 -4.96
CA SER A 425 -17.76 -13.92 -3.57
C SER A 425 -16.84 -14.65 -2.59
N ALA A 426 -16.20 -15.75 -3.03
CA ALA A 426 -15.32 -16.55 -2.18
C ALA A 426 -14.07 -15.77 -1.75
N ALA A 427 -13.59 -16.04 -0.54
CA ALA A 427 -12.34 -15.46 -0.04
C ALA A 427 -11.15 -15.79 -0.97
N PHE A 428 -10.09 -14.98 -0.93
CA PHE A 428 -8.88 -15.25 -1.69
C PHE A 428 -8.14 -16.47 -1.11
N ALA A 429 -8.23 -17.61 -1.79
CA ALA A 429 -7.50 -18.83 -1.40
C ALA A 429 -5.99 -18.73 -1.72
N SER A 430 -5.64 -18.08 -2.82
CA SER A 430 -4.25 -17.88 -3.28
C SER A 430 -4.15 -16.58 -4.09
N GLY A 431 -2.95 -16.23 -4.54
CA GLY A 431 -2.73 -15.17 -5.53
C GLY A 431 -3.10 -15.57 -6.97
N SER A 432 -3.39 -16.85 -7.24
CA SER A 432 -3.66 -17.36 -8.59
C SER A 432 -5.10 -17.09 -9.04
N GLY A 433 -5.27 -16.56 -10.25
CA GLY A 433 -6.58 -16.18 -10.81
C GLY A 433 -7.37 -15.25 -9.86
N ALA A 434 -6.66 -14.45 -9.08
CA ALA A 434 -7.26 -13.71 -7.97
C ALA A 434 -8.09 -12.54 -8.49
N LEU A 435 -7.62 -11.83 -9.50
CA LEU A 435 -8.32 -10.68 -10.07
C LEU A 435 -8.14 -10.68 -11.58
N PHE A 436 -8.92 -9.89 -12.29
CA PHE A 436 -8.69 -9.63 -13.71
C PHE A 436 -8.48 -8.15 -14.00
N PHE A 437 -7.66 -7.88 -15.00
CA PHE A 437 -7.50 -6.56 -15.62
C PHE A 437 -8.34 -6.50 -16.90
N HIS A 438 -8.99 -5.37 -17.17
CA HIS A 438 -9.76 -5.17 -18.40
C HIS A 438 -9.03 -4.20 -19.33
N GLY A 439 -8.53 -4.69 -20.47
CA GLY A 439 -7.77 -3.89 -21.43
C GLY A 439 -7.32 -4.72 -22.64
N SER A 440 -6.53 -4.12 -23.53
CA SER A 440 -5.95 -4.86 -24.68
C SER A 440 -4.85 -5.83 -24.23
N ALA A 441 -4.45 -6.77 -25.10
CA ALA A 441 -3.33 -7.66 -24.82
C ALA A 441 -2.03 -6.88 -24.63
N ALA A 442 -1.80 -5.84 -25.44
CA ALA A 442 -0.66 -4.95 -25.29
C ALA A 442 -0.62 -4.28 -23.91
N GLN A 443 -1.76 -3.77 -23.43
CA GLN A 443 -1.86 -3.15 -22.11
C GLN A 443 -1.62 -4.16 -20.97
N ALA A 444 -2.19 -5.37 -21.08
CA ALA A 444 -2.07 -6.41 -20.07
C ALA A 444 -0.62 -6.92 -19.94
N ARG A 445 0.14 -7.01 -21.05
CA ARG A 445 1.56 -7.41 -21.00
C ARG A 445 2.43 -6.48 -20.17
N ALA A 446 2.08 -5.20 -20.09
CA ALA A 446 2.83 -4.25 -19.25
C ALA A 446 2.74 -4.58 -17.75
N LEU A 447 1.76 -5.39 -17.32
CA LEU A 447 1.65 -5.88 -15.94
C LEU A 447 2.56 -7.07 -15.64
N ALA A 448 3.11 -7.76 -16.64
CA ALA A 448 3.89 -8.97 -16.42
C ALA A 448 5.15 -8.70 -15.58
N GLY A 449 5.30 -9.39 -14.44
CA GLY A 449 6.42 -9.21 -13.51
C GLY A 449 6.42 -7.90 -12.73
N ARG A 450 5.38 -7.07 -12.87
CA ARG A 450 5.34 -5.71 -12.32
C ARG A 450 4.83 -5.71 -10.88
N ARG A 451 5.43 -4.89 -10.02
CA ARG A 451 4.94 -4.58 -8.65
C ARG A 451 3.71 -3.67 -8.75
N LEU A 452 2.69 -3.97 -7.96
CA LEU A 452 1.42 -3.24 -7.89
C LEU A 452 1.14 -2.83 -6.45
N TYR A 453 0.72 -1.59 -6.25
CA TYR A 453 0.29 -1.08 -4.95
C TYR A 453 -1.22 -0.87 -5.00
N LEU A 454 -1.94 -1.62 -4.17
CA LEU A 454 -3.39 -1.59 -4.07
C LEU A 454 -3.78 -0.81 -2.81
N ARG A 455 -4.64 0.19 -2.96
CA ARG A 455 -5.10 1.04 -1.86
C ARG A 455 -6.61 1.18 -1.87
N HIS A 456 -7.22 0.94 -0.72
CA HIS A 456 -8.64 1.19 -0.49
C HIS A 456 -8.83 2.52 0.27
N PRO A 457 -9.95 3.25 0.07
CA PRO A 457 -10.22 4.53 0.73
C PRO A 457 -10.24 4.50 2.27
N ASP A 458 -10.45 3.34 2.89
CA ASP A 458 -10.45 3.13 4.35
C ASP A 458 -9.04 3.00 4.96
N GLY A 459 -7.99 3.13 4.15
CA GLY A 459 -6.59 3.02 4.59
C GLY A 459 -5.97 1.63 4.44
N ARG A 460 -6.77 0.59 4.16
CA ARG A 460 -6.22 -0.74 3.83
C ARG A 460 -5.36 -0.65 2.56
N SER A 461 -4.16 -1.21 2.60
CA SER A 461 -3.28 -1.29 1.44
C SER A 461 -2.43 -2.55 1.44
N VAL A 462 -1.99 -2.98 0.26
CA VAL A 462 -1.04 -4.07 0.08
C VAL A 462 -0.25 -3.86 -1.20
N GLU A 463 1.02 -4.26 -1.16
CA GLU A 463 1.85 -4.39 -2.35
C GLU A 463 1.93 -5.86 -2.78
N LEU A 464 1.75 -6.11 -4.08
CA LEU A 464 1.78 -7.44 -4.70
C LEU A 464 2.65 -7.40 -5.96
N THR A 465 3.21 -8.54 -6.33
CA THR A 465 3.90 -8.69 -7.62
C THR A 465 3.04 -9.53 -8.55
N CYS A 466 2.78 -9.02 -9.75
CA CYS A 466 2.10 -9.78 -10.80
C CYS A 466 3.01 -10.88 -11.34
N THR A 467 2.68 -12.14 -11.07
CA THR A 467 3.45 -13.32 -11.49
C THR A 467 2.99 -13.88 -12.83
N SER A 468 1.94 -13.31 -13.44
CA SER A 468 1.55 -13.64 -14.81
C SER A 468 2.65 -13.25 -15.81
N GLY A 469 3.22 -14.22 -16.51
CA GLY A 469 4.23 -13.96 -17.55
C GLY A 469 3.61 -13.40 -18.84
N PRO A 470 4.43 -12.84 -19.77
CA PRO A 470 3.95 -12.25 -21.02
C PRO A 470 3.11 -13.19 -21.89
N ASN A 471 3.41 -14.49 -21.85
CA ASN A 471 2.67 -15.54 -22.59
C ASN A 471 1.24 -15.76 -22.07
N SER A 472 0.92 -15.26 -20.88
CA SER A 472 -0.45 -15.28 -20.34
C SER A 472 -1.40 -14.33 -21.09
N PHE A 473 -0.84 -13.46 -21.94
CA PHE A 473 -1.58 -12.40 -22.65
C PHE A 473 -1.42 -12.53 -24.18
N PRO A 474 -1.93 -13.58 -24.85
CA PRO A 474 -1.86 -13.72 -26.31
C PRO A 474 -2.66 -12.64 -27.03
N THR A 475 -2.11 -12.01 -28.08
CA THR A 475 -2.82 -10.95 -28.84
C THR A 475 -3.97 -11.56 -29.66
N PRO A 476 -5.24 -11.19 -29.42
CA PRO A 476 -6.33 -11.57 -30.31
C PRO A 476 -6.33 -10.69 -31.58
N THR A 477 -6.99 -11.14 -32.64
CA THR A 477 -7.20 -10.35 -33.87
C THR A 477 -8.69 -10.04 -33.99
N PRO A 478 -9.13 -8.77 -33.86
CA PRO A 478 -8.36 -7.58 -33.47
C PRO A 478 -7.98 -7.52 -31.97
N ASP A 479 -6.95 -6.72 -31.62
CA ASP A 479 -6.50 -6.52 -30.22
C ASP A 479 -7.43 -5.56 -29.47
N VAL A 480 -8.60 -6.06 -29.09
CA VAL A 480 -9.61 -5.28 -28.37
C VAL A 480 -9.62 -5.59 -26.88
N ALA A 481 -10.20 -4.66 -26.10
CA ALA A 481 -10.24 -4.78 -24.65
C ALA A 481 -11.06 -6.01 -24.20
N ARG A 482 -10.48 -6.81 -23.30
CA ARG A 482 -11.10 -8.01 -22.72
C ARG A 482 -10.60 -8.25 -21.29
N PRO A 483 -11.25 -9.12 -20.50
CA PRO A 483 -10.72 -9.48 -19.18
C PRO A 483 -9.49 -10.39 -19.29
N TRP A 484 -8.48 -10.11 -18.48
CA TRP A 484 -7.24 -10.86 -18.35
C TRP A 484 -7.03 -11.27 -16.91
N LEU A 485 -7.08 -12.58 -16.63
CA LEU A 485 -6.81 -13.09 -15.28
C LEU A 485 -5.34 -12.83 -14.90
N LEU A 486 -5.16 -12.32 -13.69
CA LEU A 486 -3.86 -12.03 -13.10
C LEU A 486 -3.55 -13.00 -11.97
N ASN A 487 -2.29 -13.41 -11.92
CA ASN A 487 -1.71 -14.14 -10.82
C ASN A 487 -0.80 -13.20 -10.02
N PHE A 488 -0.81 -13.35 -8.70
CA PHE A 488 0.04 -12.63 -7.76
C PHE A 488 0.93 -13.60 -6.98
N ASP A 489 2.00 -13.06 -6.41
CA ASP A 489 2.90 -13.75 -5.50
C ASP A 489 2.20 -14.26 -4.22
N ARG A 490 1.15 -13.56 -3.79
CA ARG A 490 0.35 -13.91 -2.61
C ARG A 490 -1.11 -13.45 -2.75
N PRO A 491 -2.04 -13.94 -1.89
CA PRO A 491 -3.41 -13.45 -1.86
C PRO A 491 -3.48 -11.92 -1.66
N PRO A 492 -4.44 -11.20 -2.28
CA PRO A 492 -4.69 -9.77 -2.06
C PRO A 492 -5.26 -9.40 -0.68
N THR A 493 -4.73 -9.96 0.42
CA THR A 493 -5.10 -9.56 1.77
C THR A 493 -4.58 -8.14 2.07
N PRO A 494 -5.33 -7.28 2.80
CA PRO A 494 -6.55 -7.54 3.57
C PRO A 494 -7.87 -7.26 2.82
N PHE A 495 -7.90 -7.36 1.48
CA PHE A 495 -9.11 -7.10 0.70
C PHE A 495 -10.02 -8.32 0.58
N THR A 496 -11.28 -8.05 0.28
CA THR A 496 -12.31 -9.03 -0.08
C THR A 496 -12.63 -8.92 -1.58
N ARG A 497 -13.25 -9.95 -2.18
CA ARG A 497 -13.68 -9.86 -3.59
C ARG A 497 -14.64 -8.71 -3.84
N ALA A 498 -15.46 -8.36 -2.86
CA ALA A 498 -16.44 -7.28 -2.97
C ALA A 498 -15.79 -5.90 -3.15
N ASP A 499 -14.55 -5.71 -2.68
CA ASP A 499 -13.80 -4.46 -2.87
C ASP A 499 -13.43 -4.20 -4.36
N PHE A 500 -13.51 -5.24 -5.20
CA PHE A 500 -13.17 -5.24 -6.65
C PHE A 500 -14.41 -5.43 -7.53
N ASP A 501 -15.52 -4.78 -7.20
CA ASP A 501 -16.74 -4.82 -7.99
C ASP A 501 -16.55 -4.21 -9.39
N GLU A 502 -17.28 -4.71 -10.40
CA GLU A 502 -17.18 -4.23 -11.78
C GLU A 502 -17.87 -2.87 -11.98
N ALA A 503 -18.96 -2.61 -11.25
CA ALA A 503 -19.72 -1.35 -11.35
C ALA A 503 -19.20 -0.30 -10.37
N GLU A 504 -18.80 -0.73 -9.16
CA GLU A 504 -18.31 0.14 -8.09
C GLU A 504 -16.95 -0.32 -7.54
N PRO A 505 -15.86 -0.31 -8.34
CA PRO A 505 -14.55 -0.71 -7.85
C PRO A 505 -14.04 0.28 -6.79
N ARG A 506 -13.75 -0.22 -5.59
CA ARG A 506 -13.29 0.63 -4.47
C ARG A 506 -11.77 0.68 -4.34
N VAL A 507 -11.08 -0.38 -4.78
CA VAL A 507 -9.61 -0.46 -4.72
C VAL A 507 -9.00 0.26 -5.91
N THR A 508 -8.15 1.24 -5.62
CA THR A 508 -7.28 1.87 -6.61
C THR A 508 -5.96 1.12 -6.70
N VAL A 509 -5.49 0.85 -7.92
CA VAL A 509 -4.23 0.14 -8.18
C VAL A 509 -3.26 1.07 -8.91
N TYR A 510 -2.01 1.07 -8.45
CA TYR A 510 -0.89 1.76 -9.07
C TYR A 510 0.14 0.72 -9.56
N GLY A 511 0.50 0.76 -10.84
CA GLY A 511 1.48 -0.17 -11.43
C GLY A 511 2.79 0.49 -11.85
N ASN A 512 2.84 1.82 -11.90
CA ASN A 512 4.07 2.57 -12.16
C ASN A 512 4.78 2.86 -10.84
N LEU A 513 5.37 1.83 -10.24
CA LEU A 513 6.09 1.94 -8.97
C LEU A 513 7.59 2.05 -9.19
N VAL A 514 8.23 2.92 -8.42
CA VAL A 514 9.71 3.05 -8.38
C VAL A 514 10.16 3.26 -6.94
N ASP A 515 11.22 2.56 -6.55
CA ASP A 515 11.86 2.78 -5.26
C ASP A 515 12.71 4.03 -5.29
N THR A 516 12.72 4.71 -4.15
CA THR A 516 13.42 5.97 -3.96
C THR A 516 14.14 5.97 -2.63
N SER A 517 15.27 6.65 -2.60
CA SER A 517 16.05 6.90 -1.41
C SER A 517 16.10 8.39 -1.11
N GLN A 518 16.15 8.76 0.16
CA GLN A 518 16.28 10.13 0.63
C GLN A 518 17.65 10.71 0.23
N GLY A 519 17.68 12.00 -0.01
CA GLY A 519 18.88 12.81 -0.15
C GLY A 519 18.81 13.66 -1.40
N LYS A 520 19.01 14.97 -1.28
CA LYS A 520 19.12 15.87 -2.42
C LYS A 520 20.51 15.71 -3.03
N ALA A 521 20.61 15.32 -4.30
CA ALA A 521 21.90 15.39 -4.98
C ALA A 521 22.34 16.84 -5.09
N GLU A 522 23.52 17.14 -4.57
CA GLU A 522 24.14 18.45 -4.71
C GLU A 522 24.91 18.52 -6.02
N HIS A 523 25.07 19.75 -6.53
CA HIS A 523 26.00 19.99 -7.63
C HIS A 523 27.41 19.59 -7.21
N GLU A 524 28.22 19.18 -8.18
CA GLU A 524 29.61 18.83 -7.94
C GLU A 524 30.33 20.00 -7.24
N ALA A 525 30.87 19.71 -6.06
CA ALA A 525 31.45 20.71 -5.17
C ALA A 525 32.96 20.66 -5.22
N VAL A 526 33.59 21.80 -5.46
CA VAL A 526 35.03 21.98 -5.24
C VAL A 526 35.29 22.06 -3.75
N LEU A 527 35.96 21.06 -3.18
CA LEU A 527 36.32 21.03 -1.76
C LEU A 527 37.53 21.91 -1.47
N GLY A 528 38.52 21.93 -2.38
CA GLY A 528 39.70 22.76 -2.22
C GLY A 528 40.87 22.38 -3.12
N ASN A 529 42.04 22.88 -2.72
CA ASN A 529 43.33 22.64 -3.38
C ASN A 529 44.09 21.58 -2.59
N GLY A 530 44.51 20.50 -3.25
CA GLY A 530 45.45 19.55 -2.66
C GLY A 530 46.84 20.17 -2.49
N ASP A 531 47.55 19.75 -1.44
CA ASP A 531 48.93 20.16 -1.16
C ASP A 531 49.75 18.98 -0.63
N ASN A 532 50.62 18.37 -1.45
CA ASN A 532 51.37 17.16 -1.08
C ASN A 532 52.33 17.35 0.13
N ARG A 533 52.53 18.58 0.60
CA ARG A 533 53.34 18.87 1.80
C ARG A 533 52.55 18.67 3.10
N GLN A 534 51.21 18.71 3.04
CA GLN A 534 50.37 18.63 4.23
C GLN A 534 49.87 17.21 4.47
N ARG A 535 50.06 16.74 5.71
CA ARG A 535 49.49 15.49 6.21
C ARG A 535 48.05 15.71 6.66
N TRP A 536 47.20 14.68 6.54
CA TRP A 536 45.83 14.70 7.07
C TRP A 536 44.96 15.87 6.58
N GLN A 537 45.19 16.33 5.35
CA GLN A 537 44.37 17.40 4.77
C GLN A 537 42.89 17.06 4.87
N THR A 538 42.11 18.02 5.34
CA THR A 538 40.71 17.83 5.69
C THR A 538 39.90 18.98 5.11
N PHE A 539 38.83 18.66 4.39
CA PHE A 539 37.94 19.65 3.79
C PHE A 539 36.50 19.44 4.28
N PRO A 540 35.77 20.52 4.65
CA PRO A 540 34.35 20.43 4.97
C PRO A 540 33.51 20.20 3.71
N LEU A 541 32.44 19.41 3.81
CA LEU A 541 31.40 19.38 2.78
C LEU A 541 30.54 20.65 2.88
N PRO A 542 30.25 21.34 1.75
CA PRO A 542 29.51 22.61 1.79
C PRO A 542 28.06 22.53 2.30
N LYS A 543 27.42 21.36 2.17
CA LYS A 543 26.04 21.11 2.63
C LYS A 543 26.04 19.93 3.59
N SER A 544 25.30 20.08 4.68
CA SER A 544 25.07 19.08 5.72
C SER A 544 23.57 18.97 5.98
N PRO A 545 23.11 17.86 6.59
CA PRO A 545 23.86 16.63 6.87
C PRO A 545 24.12 15.80 5.61
N LEU A 546 25.24 15.06 5.56
CA LEU A 546 25.52 14.10 4.50
C LEU A 546 24.52 12.93 4.58
N THR A 547 24.00 12.48 3.44
CA THR A 547 23.13 11.30 3.40
C THR A 547 23.93 10.02 3.56
N TRP A 548 23.53 9.17 4.50
CA TRP A 548 24.06 7.81 4.67
C TRP A 548 22.97 6.76 4.47
N PHE A 549 23.34 5.56 4.04
CA PHE A 549 22.44 4.42 3.92
C PHE A 549 22.92 3.25 4.76
N LEU A 550 21.97 2.47 5.31
CA LEU A 550 22.29 1.21 5.95
C LEU A 550 22.89 0.24 4.92
N SER A 551 24.03 -0.34 5.25
CA SER A 551 24.76 -1.29 4.41
C SER A 551 25.17 -2.50 5.25
N ALA A 552 24.60 -3.68 4.95
CA ALA A 552 24.81 -4.89 5.74
C ALA A 552 26.25 -5.43 5.66
N ASP A 553 26.97 -5.10 4.59
CA ASP A 553 28.32 -5.59 4.30
C ASP A 553 29.42 -4.60 4.72
N ALA A 554 29.04 -3.44 5.27
CA ALA A 554 29.98 -2.44 5.77
C ALA A 554 30.22 -2.58 7.29
N VAL A 555 31.39 -2.18 7.77
CA VAL A 555 31.71 -2.12 9.19
C VAL A 555 32.32 -0.75 9.54
N PRO A 556 31.56 0.17 10.15
CA PRO A 556 30.17 0.03 10.63
C PRO A 556 29.12 -0.11 9.50
N PRO A 557 27.87 -0.56 9.79
CA PRO A 557 26.90 -0.97 8.77
C PRO A 557 26.20 0.20 8.08
N HIS A 558 26.95 1.18 7.61
CA HIS A 558 26.46 2.33 6.89
C HIS A 558 27.46 2.80 5.83
N THR A 559 26.96 3.40 4.75
CA THR A 559 27.78 3.89 3.64
C THR A 559 27.28 5.29 3.24
N PRO A 560 28.19 6.27 3.07
CA PRO A 560 27.79 7.61 2.69
C PRO A 560 27.46 7.65 1.20
N ALA A 561 26.48 8.46 0.82
CA ALA A 561 26.25 8.83 -0.57
C ALA A 561 27.25 9.93 -0.98
N LEU A 562 28.53 9.57 -1.09
CA LEU A 562 29.64 10.46 -1.38
C LEU A 562 30.65 9.79 -2.32
N GLU A 563 31.03 10.51 -3.35
CA GLU A 563 32.18 10.22 -4.22
C GLU A 563 33.14 11.39 -4.17
N VAL A 564 34.44 11.09 -4.07
CA VAL A 564 35.51 12.10 -4.03
C VAL A 564 36.46 11.84 -5.19
N TRP A 565 36.68 12.87 -5.99
CA TRP A 565 37.53 12.84 -7.17
C TRP A 565 38.71 13.77 -6.94
N VAL A 566 39.92 13.27 -7.16
CA VAL A 566 41.15 14.07 -7.10
C VAL A 566 41.86 13.97 -8.44
N GLU A 567 42.10 15.12 -9.09
CA GLU A 567 42.68 15.18 -10.45
C GLU A 567 41.93 14.30 -11.47
N GLY A 568 40.60 14.22 -11.34
CA GLY A 568 39.76 13.39 -12.21
C GLY A 568 39.83 11.88 -11.94
N ARG A 569 40.50 11.45 -10.87
CA ARG A 569 40.53 10.05 -10.40
C ARG A 569 39.63 9.87 -9.19
N LEU A 570 38.78 8.84 -9.20
CA LEU A 570 37.95 8.46 -8.06
C LEU A 570 38.85 7.88 -6.95
N TRP A 571 38.72 8.43 -5.74
CA TRP A 571 39.38 7.91 -4.55
C TRP A 571 38.44 6.95 -3.80
N THR A 572 39.02 6.02 -3.03
CA THR A 572 38.26 4.99 -2.33
C THR A 572 37.99 5.40 -0.89
N ARG A 573 36.73 5.32 -0.47
CA ARG A 573 36.33 5.56 0.92
C ARG A 573 36.69 4.37 1.80
N VAL A 574 37.34 4.64 2.94
CA VAL A 574 37.56 3.65 4.01
C VAL A 574 37.05 4.18 5.35
N ASP A 575 36.86 3.30 6.34
CA ASP A 575 36.43 3.70 7.70
C ASP A 575 37.59 4.24 8.54
N SER A 576 38.79 3.68 8.32
CA SER A 576 40.04 4.00 8.98
C SER A 576 41.19 3.86 8.01
N PHE A 577 42.22 4.68 8.17
CA PHE A 577 43.49 4.54 7.43
C PHE A 577 44.38 3.42 7.98
N TYR A 578 44.06 2.89 9.15
CA TYR A 578 44.84 1.81 9.77
C TYR A 578 44.87 0.57 8.88
N GLY A 579 46.08 0.05 8.63
CA GLY A 579 46.30 -1.15 7.82
C GLY A 579 46.46 -0.88 6.32
N HIS A 580 46.38 0.38 5.88
CA HIS A 580 46.59 0.77 4.48
C HIS A 580 47.99 1.31 4.22
N GLY A 581 48.50 1.11 3.00
CA GLY A 581 49.80 1.57 2.55
C GLY A 581 49.87 3.07 2.21
N PRO A 582 51.10 3.62 2.06
CA PRO A 582 51.34 5.06 1.92
C PRO A 582 50.87 5.68 0.59
N ASP A 583 50.71 4.88 -0.47
CA ASP A 583 50.36 5.35 -1.82
C ASP A 583 48.91 5.05 -2.22
N GLU A 584 48.11 4.47 -1.32
CA GLU A 584 46.73 4.11 -1.62
C GLU A 584 45.84 5.38 -1.69
N PRO A 585 45.10 5.64 -2.78
CA PRO A 585 44.26 6.82 -2.94
C PRO A 585 42.97 6.72 -2.12
N LEU A 586 43.09 6.94 -0.82
CA LEU A 586 42.03 6.73 0.17
C LEU A 586 41.57 8.02 0.84
N TYR A 587 40.30 8.04 1.24
CA TYR A 587 39.78 9.07 2.14
C TYR A 587 38.88 8.46 3.20
N ILE A 588 38.72 9.18 4.32
CA ILE A 588 37.73 8.89 5.35
C ILE A 588 36.74 10.06 5.45
N VAL A 589 35.55 9.74 5.97
CA VAL A 589 34.55 10.75 6.32
C VAL A 589 34.49 10.87 7.84
N ARG A 590 34.53 12.10 8.34
CA ARG A 590 34.35 12.43 9.76
C ARG A 590 33.14 13.33 9.89
N GLU A 591 32.40 13.18 10.98
CA GLU A 591 31.29 14.07 11.32
C GLU A 591 31.54 14.67 12.70
N ASP A 592 31.13 15.91 12.89
CA ASP A 592 31.08 16.53 14.20
C ASP A 592 29.72 16.28 14.89
N ALA A 593 29.57 16.82 16.09
CA ALA A 593 28.36 16.64 16.88
C ALA A 593 27.12 17.32 16.27
N GLU A 594 27.33 18.33 15.43
CA GLU A 594 26.29 19.08 14.70
C GLU A 594 25.93 18.43 13.35
N GLY A 595 26.60 17.34 12.97
CA GLY A 595 26.36 16.61 11.72
C GLY A 595 26.97 17.25 10.48
N ARG A 596 27.96 18.14 10.65
CA ARG A 596 28.79 18.60 9.52
C ARG A 596 29.82 17.53 9.20
N SER A 597 29.91 17.19 7.91
CA SER A 597 30.80 16.14 7.44
C SER A 597 32.07 16.73 6.82
N PHE A 598 33.19 16.08 7.07
CA PHE A 598 34.52 16.44 6.63
C PHE A 598 35.19 15.25 5.93
N VAL A 599 35.81 15.51 4.79
CA VAL A 599 36.61 14.53 4.06
C VAL A 599 38.06 14.72 4.45
N GLN A 600 38.68 13.68 4.99
CA GLN A 600 40.09 13.67 5.38
C GLN A 600 40.87 12.68 4.51
N PHE A 601 42.09 13.06 4.13
CA PHE A 601 43.01 12.29 3.29
C PHE A 601 44.23 11.80 4.08
N GLY A 602 44.99 10.87 3.51
CA GLY A 602 46.15 10.23 4.16
C GLY A 602 47.32 11.16 4.46
N ASP A 603 48.28 10.64 5.20
CA ASP A 603 49.51 11.33 5.60
C ASP A 603 50.77 10.89 4.83
N GLY A 604 50.61 10.02 3.84
CA GLY A 604 51.70 9.43 3.07
C GLY A 604 52.45 8.31 3.80
N GLU A 605 51.94 7.87 4.94
CA GLU A 605 52.36 6.64 5.64
C GLU A 605 51.19 5.65 5.66
N THR A 606 50.00 6.14 6.02
CA THR A 606 48.74 5.41 6.04
C THR A 606 47.74 6.11 5.11
N GLY A 607 47.78 5.73 3.83
CA GLY A 607 47.06 6.38 2.73
C GLY A 607 47.83 7.54 2.08
N ALA A 608 47.57 7.75 0.79
CA ALA A 608 48.19 8.77 -0.03
C ALA A 608 47.90 10.19 0.45
N ARG A 609 48.93 11.05 0.38
CA ARG A 609 48.74 12.51 0.44
C ARG A 609 48.09 12.99 -0.84
N LEU A 610 47.40 14.12 -0.74
CA LEU A 610 46.83 14.76 -1.92
C LEU A 610 47.94 15.28 -2.85
N PRO A 611 47.85 15.05 -4.16
CA PRO A 611 48.68 15.74 -5.12
C PRO A 611 48.42 17.26 -5.07
N SER A 612 49.48 18.03 -5.23
CA SER A 612 49.39 19.50 -5.22
C SER A 612 48.67 20.00 -6.47
N GLY A 613 47.56 20.70 -6.30
CA GLY A 613 46.79 21.22 -7.43
C GLY A 613 45.74 22.25 -7.04
N LEU A 614 45.29 23.04 -8.02
CA LEU A 614 44.24 24.05 -7.81
C LEU A 614 42.87 23.43 -8.10
N LYS A 615 41.95 23.55 -7.13
CA LYS A 615 40.56 23.05 -7.22
C LYS A 615 40.47 21.61 -7.69
N ASN A 616 41.49 20.81 -7.37
CA ASN A 616 41.64 19.46 -7.88
C ASN A 616 40.91 18.42 -7.02
N VAL A 617 40.35 18.81 -5.87
CA VAL A 617 39.54 17.96 -5.00
C VAL A 617 38.06 18.30 -5.20
N LEU A 618 37.31 17.37 -5.77
CA LEU A 618 35.90 17.50 -6.11
C LEU A 618 35.07 16.44 -5.36
N ALA A 619 33.84 16.78 -5.03
CA ALA A 619 32.91 15.85 -4.39
C ALA A 619 31.54 15.87 -5.06
N ARG A 620 30.97 14.67 -5.24
CA ARG A 620 29.57 14.46 -5.62
C ARG A 620 28.89 13.73 -4.47
N TYR A 621 27.84 14.32 -3.92
CA TYR A 621 27.22 13.80 -2.71
C TYR A 621 25.74 14.16 -2.59
N ARG A 622 25.08 13.55 -1.61
CA ARG A 622 23.68 13.85 -1.27
C ARG A 622 23.57 14.44 0.12
N SER A 623 22.64 15.37 0.29
CA SER A 623 22.34 16.01 1.58
C SER A 623 20.94 15.66 2.08
N GLY A 624 20.79 15.48 3.40
CA GLY A 624 19.52 15.15 4.07
C GLY A 624 19.48 13.74 4.64
N VAL A 625 18.90 13.60 5.84
CA VAL A 625 18.79 12.34 6.60
C VAL A 625 17.46 12.29 7.37
N GLY A 626 17.15 11.15 7.98
CA GLY A 626 16.09 11.04 8.99
C GLY A 626 14.66 10.88 8.49
N ALA A 627 14.42 10.87 7.17
CA ALA A 627 13.06 10.77 6.62
C ALA A 627 12.38 9.46 6.94
N ARG A 628 11.23 9.56 7.62
CA ARG A 628 10.43 8.43 8.10
C ARG A 628 8.98 8.84 8.27
N GLY A 629 8.12 7.83 8.36
CA GLY A 629 6.71 8.01 8.68
C GLY A 629 5.81 8.24 7.46
N PRO A 630 4.51 8.43 7.71
CA PRO A 630 3.54 8.71 6.66
C PRO A 630 3.71 10.12 6.10
N ILE A 631 3.16 10.33 4.90
CA ILE A 631 2.99 11.67 4.35
C ILE A 631 2.03 12.48 5.24
N LYS A 632 2.30 13.78 5.38
CA LYS A 632 1.43 14.70 6.12
C LYS A 632 0.00 14.65 5.53
N PRO A 633 -1.06 14.59 6.37
CA PRO A 633 -2.43 14.54 5.87
C PRO A 633 -2.75 15.69 4.90
N GLY A 634 -3.26 15.35 3.72
CA GLY A 634 -3.59 16.31 2.66
C GLY A 634 -2.42 16.77 1.78
N ALA A 635 -1.17 16.45 2.14
CA ALA A 635 -0.01 16.74 1.30
C ALA A 635 0.13 15.69 0.18
N THR A 636 0.75 16.12 -0.92
CA THR A 636 1.12 15.24 -2.05
C THR A 636 2.58 15.46 -2.41
N PRO A 637 3.35 14.41 -2.74
CA PRO A 637 4.73 14.60 -3.16
C PRO A 637 4.79 15.44 -4.43
N THR A 638 5.87 16.20 -4.58
CA THR A 638 6.11 17.08 -5.73
C THR A 638 7.37 16.66 -6.46
N ALA A 639 7.27 16.46 -7.78
CA ALA A 639 8.43 16.23 -8.62
C ALA A 639 9.22 17.53 -8.83
N GLY A 640 10.55 17.46 -8.74
CA GLY A 640 11.45 18.59 -9.00
C GLY A 640 11.61 18.90 -10.49
N GLU A 641 11.27 17.93 -11.36
CA GLU A 641 11.29 18.06 -12.82
C GLU A 641 9.94 17.57 -13.38
N ARG A 642 9.52 18.08 -14.55
CA ARG A 642 8.26 17.69 -15.22
C ARG A 642 8.47 17.42 -16.71
N PRO A 643 8.96 16.22 -17.09
CA PRO A 643 9.09 15.84 -18.49
C PRO A 643 7.72 15.78 -19.19
N ALA A 644 7.70 15.92 -20.52
CA ALA A 644 6.47 15.84 -21.29
C ALA A 644 5.77 14.49 -21.07
N GLY A 645 4.46 14.52 -20.76
CA GLY A 645 3.68 13.32 -20.43
C GLY A 645 3.65 12.96 -18.93
N PHE A 646 4.45 13.59 -18.07
CA PHE A 646 4.33 13.42 -16.62
C PHE A 646 3.06 14.11 -16.09
N ASP A 647 2.35 13.48 -15.13
CA ASP A 647 1.17 14.07 -14.49
C ASP A 647 1.38 14.26 -12.98
N LYS A 648 1.43 13.15 -12.23
CA LYS A 648 1.44 13.15 -10.76
C LYS A 648 2.39 12.12 -10.20
N VAL A 649 2.77 12.35 -8.96
CA VAL A 649 3.50 11.39 -8.13
C VAL A 649 2.78 11.28 -6.80
N ALA A 650 2.69 10.06 -6.27
CA ALA A 650 2.09 9.76 -4.99
C ALA A 650 3.00 8.84 -4.18
N LEU A 651 2.92 8.92 -2.86
CA LEU A 651 3.62 7.98 -1.98
C LEU A 651 2.82 6.66 -1.92
N ALA A 652 3.47 5.55 -2.26
CA ALA A 652 2.93 4.20 -2.12
C ALA A 652 3.38 3.64 -0.77
N GLY A 653 2.53 3.75 0.25
CA GLY A 653 2.85 3.35 1.62
C GLY A 653 3.43 4.49 2.45
N ILE A 654 4.42 4.18 3.29
CA ILE A 654 5.10 5.13 4.18
C ILE A 654 6.58 5.22 3.83
N VAL A 655 7.25 6.27 4.31
CA VAL A 655 8.70 6.33 4.29
C VAL A 655 9.25 5.53 5.46
N SER A 656 10.23 4.67 5.18
CA SER A 656 10.92 3.83 6.18
C SER A 656 12.43 3.97 6.03
N GLY A 657 13.25 3.40 6.91
CA GLY A 657 14.71 3.42 6.78
C GLY A 657 15.40 4.60 7.46
N GLY A 658 14.73 5.75 7.56
CA GLY A 658 15.33 6.99 8.04
C GLY A 658 15.62 6.97 9.53
N ALA A 659 16.80 7.46 9.91
CA ALA A 659 17.25 7.57 11.29
C ALA A 659 17.84 8.95 11.55
N ASP A 660 17.56 9.50 12.73
CA ASP A 660 18.35 10.64 13.22
C ASP A 660 19.76 10.17 13.61
N PRO A 661 20.76 11.06 13.58
CA PRO A 661 22.09 10.77 14.09
C PRO A 661 22.04 10.29 15.55
N GLU A 662 22.91 9.34 15.89
CA GLU A 662 22.95 8.75 17.23
C GLU A 662 23.06 9.84 18.32
N PRO A 663 22.18 9.83 19.33
CA PRO A 663 22.28 10.78 20.43
C PRO A 663 23.45 10.42 21.36
N GLY A 664 24.03 11.43 22.01
CA GLY A 664 25.17 11.24 22.93
C GLY A 664 24.89 10.22 24.03
N ASP A 665 23.68 10.18 24.60
CA ASP A 665 23.34 9.23 25.67
C ASP A 665 23.37 7.78 25.21
N LYS A 666 22.94 7.50 23.97
CA LYS A 666 23.06 6.18 23.37
C LYS A 666 24.53 5.82 23.15
N ALA A 667 25.34 6.77 22.69
CA ALA A 667 26.78 6.57 22.55
C ALA A 667 27.48 6.29 23.91
N ARG A 668 27.01 6.87 25.02
CA ARG A 668 27.54 6.55 26.37
C ARG A 668 27.34 5.09 26.76
N GLU A 669 26.21 4.50 26.34
CA GLU A 669 25.91 3.09 26.60
C GLU A 669 26.68 2.17 25.63
N ALA A 670 26.71 2.52 24.35
CA ALA A 670 27.25 1.67 23.29
C ALA A 670 28.80 1.71 23.19
N ALA A 671 29.43 2.87 23.38
CA ALA A 671 30.86 3.03 23.18
C ALA A 671 31.73 2.14 24.08
N PRO A 672 31.50 2.06 25.42
CA PRO A 672 32.28 1.18 26.29
C PRO A 672 32.18 -0.30 25.87
N GLY A 673 31.02 -0.71 25.38
CA GLY A 673 30.77 -2.05 24.88
C GLY A 673 31.63 -2.41 23.66
N LYS A 674 31.84 -1.45 22.75
CA LYS A 674 32.67 -1.65 21.55
C LYS A 674 34.15 -1.80 21.89
N VAL A 675 34.62 -1.11 22.93
CA VAL A 675 36.00 -1.27 23.45
C VAL A 675 36.20 -2.63 24.08
N GLN A 676 35.20 -3.13 24.82
CA GLN A 676 35.26 -4.46 25.43
C GLN A 676 35.27 -5.58 24.38
N SER A 677 34.50 -5.41 23.30
CA SER A 677 34.39 -6.44 22.26
C SER A 677 35.56 -6.44 21.28
N LEU A 678 36.32 -5.34 21.16
CA LEU A 678 37.39 -5.13 20.18
C LEU A 678 36.96 -5.50 18.75
N GLY A 679 35.69 -5.25 18.43
CA GLY A 679 35.08 -5.54 17.13
C GLY A 679 34.65 -6.99 16.93
N ARG A 680 34.78 -7.89 17.91
CA ARG A 680 34.33 -9.30 17.81
C ARG A 680 32.97 -9.50 18.47
N LEU A 681 32.26 -10.57 18.10
CA LEU A 681 30.99 -10.96 18.71
C LEU A 681 31.15 -12.29 19.45
N VAL A 682 31.49 -12.27 20.74
CA VAL A 682 31.78 -13.49 21.51
C VAL A 682 30.80 -13.66 22.67
N SER A 683 30.66 -12.63 23.49
CA SER A 683 29.77 -12.63 24.65
C SER A 683 28.35 -12.23 24.28
N ILE A 684 27.36 -12.61 25.10
CA ILE A 684 25.96 -12.15 24.97
C ILE A 684 25.89 -10.62 24.87
N ARG A 685 26.69 -9.95 25.70
CA ARG A 685 26.75 -8.50 25.78
C ARG A 685 27.35 -7.86 24.52
N ASP A 686 28.23 -8.58 23.80
CA ASP A 686 28.79 -8.10 22.54
C ASP A 686 27.68 -8.01 21.47
N TYR A 687 26.79 -9.01 21.41
CA TYR A 687 25.64 -8.97 20.51
C TYR A 687 24.72 -7.79 20.82
N GLU A 688 24.41 -7.54 22.10
CA GLU A 688 23.58 -6.41 22.51
C GLU A 688 24.21 -5.07 22.11
N ASN A 689 25.48 -4.86 22.45
CA ASN A 689 26.19 -3.61 22.17
C ASN A 689 26.34 -3.34 20.66
N GLU A 690 26.67 -4.37 19.88
CA GLU A 690 26.79 -4.23 18.42
C GLU A 690 25.43 -3.93 17.79
N THR A 691 24.37 -4.55 18.29
CA THR A 691 23.02 -4.30 17.81
C THR A 691 22.53 -2.90 18.17
N LEU A 692 22.86 -2.41 19.38
CA LEU A 692 22.58 -1.04 19.77
C LEU A 692 23.27 -0.04 18.84
N ALA A 693 24.47 -0.31 18.35
CA ALA A 693 25.17 0.57 17.40
C ALA A 693 24.52 0.62 15.99
N VAL A 694 23.57 -0.26 15.68
CA VAL A 694 22.83 -0.20 14.41
C VAL A 694 21.85 0.98 14.44
N PRO A 695 21.85 1.86 13.42
CA PRO A 695 20.88 2.95 13.34
C PRO A 695 19.44 2.44 13.39
N GLY A 696 18.60 3.08 14.22
CA GLY A 696 17.19 2.70 14.39
C GLY A 696 16.90 1.65 15.45
N VAL A 697 17.91 0.96 15.98
CA VAL A 697 17.74 0.12 17.15
C VAL A 697 17.65 1.00 18.40
N VAL A 698 16.62 0.78 19.20
CA VAL A 698 16.38 1.45 20.49
C VAL A 698 16.88 0.59 21.65
N ARG A 699 16.50 -0.69 21.65
CA ARG A 699 16.91 -1.66 22.65
C ARG A 699 17.22 -3.01 22.02
N ALA A 700 18.20 -3.71 22.58
CA ALA A 700 18.55 -5.06 22.21
C ALA A 700 18.79 -5.89 23.48
N ALA A 701 18.33 -7.14 23.47
CA ALA A 701 18.57 -8.09 24.54
C ALA A 701 18.92 -9.45 23.95
N ALA A 702 20.05 -10.00 24.33
CA ALA A 702 20.50 -11.31 23.87
C ALA A 702 20.42 -12.32 25.02
N ALA A 703 20.10 -13.57 24.70
CA ALA A 703 20.13 -14.68 25.65
C ALA A 703 20.43 -15.99 24.93
N TRP A 704 20.99 -16.96 25.67
CA TRP A 704 21.01 -18.34 25.23
C TRP A 704 19.62 -18.95 25.38
N ASP A 705 19.14 -19.62 24.34
CA ASP A 705 17.90 -20.39 24.37
C ASP A 705 17.95 -21.53 23.34
N LEU A 706 16.90 -22.35 23.29
CA LEU A 706 16.72 -23.36 22.26
C LEU A 706 15.88 -22.82 21.09
N HIS A 707 16.37 -23.00 19.88
CA HIS A 707 15.62 -22.75 18.65
C HIS A 707 15.52 -24.03 17.83
N GLY A 708 14.31 -24.58 17.69
CA GLY A 708 14.12 -25.89 17.03
C GLY A 708 14.86 -27.04 17.73
N GLY A 709 15.06 -26.95 19.06
CA GLY A 709 15.80 -27.94 19.84
C GLY A 709 17.33 -27.77 19.84
N VAL A 710 17.87 -26.78 19.13
CA VAL A 710 19.32 -26.50 19.07
C VAL A 710 19.65 -25.26 19.90
N PRO A 711 20.73 -25.26 20.70
CA PRO A 711 21.21 -24.06 21.38
C PRO A 711 21.52 -22.94 20.38
N ALA A 712 20.91 -21.78 20.60
CA ALA A 712 21.05 -20.61 19.75
C ALA A 712 21.17 -19.35 20.60
N VAL A 713 21.83 -18.33 20.03
CA VAL A 713 21.79 -16.98 20.60
C VAL A 713 20.50 -16.33 20.09
N ILE A 714 19.56 -16.08 20.99
CA ILE A 714 18.32 -15.36 20.68
C ILE A 714 18.53 -13.89 20.95
N LEU A 715 18.56 -13.09 19.89
CA LEU A 715 18.74 -11.65 19.94
C LEU A 715 17.43 -10.94 19.66
N ARG A 716 16.89 -10.25 20.67
CA ARG A 716 15.62 -9.54 20.61
C ARG A 716 15.89 -8.07 20.37
N VAL A 717 15.27 -7.51 19.34
CA VAL A 717 15.57 -6.14 18.87
C VAL A 717 14.31 -5.31 18.83
N LEU A 718 14.29 -4.23 19.61
CA LEU A 718 13.27 -3.19 19.54
C LEU A 718 13.78 -2.07 18.63
N LEU A 719 13.09 -1.86 17.52
CA LEU A 719 13.33 -0.73 16.64
C LEU A 719 12.55 0.49 17.12
N ALA A 720 12.99 1.68 16.71
CA ALA A 720 12.22 2.89 16.91
C ALA A 720 10.85 2.76 16.23
N ALA A 721 9.83 3.42 16.79
CA ALA A 721 8.46 3.32 16.30
C ALA A 721 8.38 3.63 14.79
N GLY A 722 7.62 2.81 14.05
CA GLY A 722 7.42 2.97 12.60
C GLY A 722 8.53 2.38 11.72
N ARG A 723 9.52 1.71 12.32
CA ARG A 723 10.67 1.10 11.60
C ARG A 723 10.57 -0.43 11.49
N GLU A 724 9.42 -1.00 11.79
CA GLU A 724 9.23 -2.45 11.83
C GLU A 724 9.51 -3.13 10.48
N ALA A 725 9.27 -2.41 9.36
CA ALA A 725 9.58 -2.88 8.01
C ALA A 725 11.08 -3.09 7.76
N GLU A 726 11.95 -2.43 8.53
CA GLU A 726 13.41 -2.50 8.38
C GLU A 726 14.03 -3.68 9.13
N PHE A 727 13.24 -4.39 9.93
CA PHE A 727 13.72 -5.48 10.77
C PHE A 727 14.48 -6.54 9.97
N ALA A 728 14.06 -6.84 8.74
CA ALA A 728 14.77 -7.76 7.86
C ALA A 728 16.18 -7.29 7.49
N ALA A 729 16.39 -5.98 7.27
CA ALA A 729 17.71 -5.42 6.97
C ALA A 729 18.62 -5.42 8.21
N VAL A 730 18.06 -5.14 9.39
CA VAL A 730 18.77 -5.27 10.67
C VAL A 730 19.17 -6.73 10.91
N GLN A 731 18.26 -7.68 10.69
CA GLN A 731 18.55 -9.11 10.79
C GLN A 731 19.67 -9.53 9.84
N ALA A 732 19.65 -9.09 8.58
CA ALA A 732 20.70 -9.38 7.61
C ALA A 732 22.07 -8.80 8.03
N THR A 733 22.08 -7.58 8.55
CA THR A 733 23.28 -6.90 9.08
C THR A 733 23.90 -7.69 10.23
N LEU A 734 23.07 -8.14 11.19
CA LEU A 734 23.52 -8.90 12.35
C LEU A 734 23.99 -10.32 11.95
N ALA A 735 23.32 -10.94 10.99
CA ALA A 735 23.74 -12.22 10.44
C ALA A 735 25.09 -12.12 9.71
N HIS A 736 25.32 -11.03 8.96
CA HIS A 736 26.63 -10.75 8.36
C HIS A 736 27.71 -10.55 9.42
N ALA A 737 27.42 -9.73 10.44
CA ALA A 737 28.34 -9.49 11.54
C ALA A 737 28.73 -10.79 12.28
N GLN A 738 27.76 -11.68 12.54
CA GLN A 738 28.02 -12.99 13.14
C GLN A 738 28.97 -13.84 12.31
N ARG A 739 28.76 -13.90 10.98
CA ARG A 739 29.61 -14.69 10.08
C ARG A 739 31.04 -14.16 10.02
N CYS A 740 31.21 -12.84 9.99
CA CYS A 740 32.52 -12.22 9.78
C CYS A 740 33.31 -11.98 11.08
N ARG A 741 32.63 -11.75 12.21
CA ARG A 741 33.25 -11.30 13.47
C ARG A 741 32.84 -12.13 14.68
N GLY A 742 31.85 -13.00 14.53
CA GLY A 742 31.42 -13.94 15.56
C GLY A 742 32.06 -15.32 15.40
N PRO A 743 31.83 -16.23 16.36
CA PRO A 743 32.35 -17.60 16.30
C PRO A 743 31.66 -18.46 15.24
N ASP A 744 30.51 -18.02 14.73
CA ASP A 744 29.62 -18.72 13.78
C ASP A 744 29.34 -20.21 14.11
N ARG A 745 29.48 -20.58 15.39
CA ARG A 745 29.33 -21.97 15.86
C ARG A 745 27.89 -22.33 16.20
N PHE A 746 27.10 -21.35 16.63
CA PHE A 746 25.70 -21.50 17.01
C PHE A 746 24.84 -20.53 16.20
N PRO A 747 23.60 -20.90 15.85
CA PRO A 747 22.70 -20.01 15.13
C PRO A 747 22.43 -18.72 15.92
N LEU A 748 22.47 -17.59 15.22
CA LEU A 748 21.95 -16.32 15.73
C LEU A 748 20.50 -16.16 15.22
N VAL A 749 19.55 -16.18 16.14
CA VAL A 749 18.13 -15.99 15.83
C VAL A 749 17.72 -14.60 16.27
N VAL A 750 17.55 -13.71 15.30
CA VAL A 750 17.12 -12.34 15.56
C VAL A 750 15.59 -12.30 15.56
N GLN A 751 14.99 -11.78 16.64
CA GLN A 751 13.55 -11.69 16.82
C GLN A 751 13.14 -10.25 17.09
N GLN A 752 12.02 -9.82 16.49
CA GLN A 752 11.53 -8.46 16.65
C GLN A 752 10.81 -8.33 17.99
N ALA A 753 11.26 -7.38 18.80
CA ALA A 753 10.55 -6.94 19.99
C ALA A 753 9.60 -5.77 19.67
N ARG A 754 8.54 -5.61 20.46
CA ARG A 754 7.50 -4.58 20.26
C ARG A 754 7.16 -3.85 21.56
N PRO A 755 6.73 -2.58 21.51
CA PRO A 755 6.20 -1.93 22.69
C PRO A 755 4.87 -2.58 23.10
N ARG A 756 4.60 -2.62 24.40
CA ARG A 756 3.33 -3.06 24.98
C ARG A 756 2.73 -1.91 25.77
N GLN A 757 1.60 -1.39 25.30
CA GLN A 757 0.97 -0.22 25.91
C GLN A 757 0.39 -0.56 27.28
N VAL A 758 0.58 0.38 28.21
CA VAL A 758 0.14 0.35 29.60
C VAL A 758 -0.78 1.54 29.85
N PHE A 759 -1.78 1.36 30.73
CA PHE A 759 -2.54 2.47 31.30
C PHE A 759 -2.31 2.60 32.80
N LEU A 760 -2.36 3.83 33.29
CA LEU A 760 -2.05 4.19 34.67
C LEU A 760 -2.96 5.32 35.15
N ASP A 761 -3.62 5.13 36.29
CA ASP A 761 -4.32 6.19 37.02
C ASP A 761 -3.62 6.44 38.36
N LEU A 762 -3.09 7.64 38.56
CA LEU A 762 -2.35 8.05 39.75
C LEU A 762 -3.08 9.19 40.47
N GLY A 763 -3.51 8.93 41.70
CA GLY A 763 -3.94 9.97 42.63
C GLY A 763 -2.71 10.59 43.30
N TYR A 764 -2.65 11.91 43.42
CA TYR A 764 -1.52 12.59 44.09
C TYR A 764 -1.96 13.81 44.92
N ALA A 765 -1.34 13.99 46.08
CA ALA A 765 -1.45 15.19 46.90
C ALA A 765 -0.19 16.07 46.70
N ARG A 766 -0.41 17.38 46.59
CA ARG A 766 0.61 18.34 46.17
C ARG A 766 0.90 19.36 47.28
N ASP A 767 2.17 19.70 47.45
CA ASP A 767 2.58 20.83 48.28
C ASP A 767 2.02 22.14 47.68
N PRO A 768 1.22 22.91 48.44
CA PRO A 768 0.60 24.13 47.92
C PRO A 768 1.59 25.21 47.48
N ARG A 769 2.88 25.12 47.87
CA ARG A 769 3.95 26.05 47.47
C ARG A 769 4.42 25.88 46.02
N TYR A 770 4.22 24.70 45.43
CA TYR A 770 4.56 24.45 44.02
C TYR A 770 3.41 24.91 43.12
N ARG A 771 3.56 24.89 41.79
CA ARG A 771 2.43 25.03 40.83
C ARG A 771 1.96 23.66 40.36
N GLN A 772 0.66 23.48 40.12
CA GLN A 772 0.11 22.16 39.75
C GLN A 772 0.72 21.67 38.45
N GLU A 773 0.76 22.55 37.44
CA GLU A 773 1.32 22.25 36.12
C GLU A 773 2.78 21.79 36.19
N GLU A 774 3.60 22.41 37.04
CA GLU A 774 5.01 22.03 37.23
C GLU A 774 5.17 20.65 37.88
N VAL A 775 4.35 20.35 38.90
CA VAL A 775 4.37 19.04 39.57
C VAL A 775 3.87 17.94 38.64
N GLU A 776 2.80 18.18 37.89
CA GLU A 776 2.31 17.22 36.91
C GLU A 776 3.29 17.02 35.75
N ALA A 777 3.95 18.08 35.28
CA ALA A 777 5.02 17.97 34.28
C ALA A 777 6.18 17.12 34.82
N ALA A 778 6.60 17.34 36.06
CA ALA A 778 7.65 16.54 36.71
C ALA A 778 7.21 15.09 36.95
N LEU A 779 5.94 14.82 37.27
CA LEU A 779 5.38 13.48 37.36
C LEU A 779 5.42 12.77 36.00
N ARG A 780 4.94 13.43 34.93
CA ARG A 780 5.00 12.89 33.56
C ARG A 780 6.44 12.56 33.15
N ALA A 781 7.39 13.45 33.45
CA ALA A 781 8.81 13.22 33.22
C ALA A 781 9.38 12.04 34.01
N SER A 782 9.01 11.91 35.29
CA SER A 782 9.45 10.81 36.16
C SER A 782 8.92 9.43 35.70
N LEU A 783 7.75 9.43 35.08
CA LEU A 783 7.08 8.23 34.56
C LEU A 783 7.55 7.86 33.16
N GLY A 784 8.01 8.79 32.34
CA GLY A 784 8.57 8.47 31.01
C GLY A 784 7.50 8.22 29.96
N LEU A 785 6.85 9.28 29.48
CA LEU A 785 5.78 9.16 28.50
C LEU A 785 6.30 8.91 27.07
N ALA A 786 5.59 8.07 26.33
CA ALA A 786 5.84 7.84 24.92
C ALA A 786 5.78 9.15 24.12
N ALA A 787 6.67 9.29 23.13
CA ALA A 787 6.83 10.46 22.25
C ALA A 787 7.44 11.71 22.90
N HIS A 788 7.74 11.69 24.21
CA HIS A 788 8.50 12.75 24.87
C HIS A 788 9.97 12.32 25.05
N VAL A 789 10.82 12.69 24.10
CA VAL A 789 12.23 12.22 24.01
C VAL A 789 13.03 12.44 25.30
N ALA A 790 12.79 13.53 26.03
CA ALA A 790 13.46 13.79 27.30
C ALA A 790 13.02 12.81 28.41
N ASP A 791 11.74 12.49 28.44
CA ASP A 791 11.11 11.63 29.45
C ASP A 791 11.43 10.16 29.16
N GLU A 792 11.48 9.77 27.88
CA GLU A 792 11.84 8.41 27.46
C GLU A 792 13.26 7.99 27.87
N ARG A 793 14.13 8.95 28.21
CA ARG A 793 15.51 8.69 28.66
C ARG A 793 15.60 8.22 30.11
N SER A 794 14.80 8.79 30.99
CA SER A 794 15.00 8.66 32.45
C SER A 794 13.76 8.27 33.23
N GLY A 795 12.58 8.40 32.60
CA GLY A 795 11.33 8.03 33.21
C GLY A 795 11.15 6.52 33.29
N LEU A 796 10.33 6.07 34.23
CA LEU A 796 10.15 4.64 34.54
C LEU A 796 9.70 3.77 33.34
N PHE A 797 8.83 4.30 32.48
CA PHE A 797 8.33 3.68 31.25
C PHE A 797 9.09 4.14 30.00
N GLY A 798 10.19 4.88 30.18
CA GLY A 798 11.01 5.35 29.08
C GLY A 798 11.71 4.20 28.37
N LEU A 799 11.71 4.25 27.03
CA LEU A 799 12.29 3.21 26.18
C LEU A 799 13.77 2.95 26.48
N HIS A 800 14.49 3.97 26.96
CA HIS A 800 15.89 3.84 27.33
C HIS A 800 16.10 3.47 28.80
N ALA A 801 15.17 3.76 29.70
CA ALA A 801 15.33 3.37 31.11
C ALA A 801 15.04 1.87 31.33
N ARG A 802 14.13 1.28 30.54
CA ARG A 802 13.67 -0.10 30.71
C ARG A 802 14.50 -1.14 29.98
N ARG A 803 14.42 -2.39 30.46
CA ARG A 803 14.87 -3.59 29.75
C ARG A 803 13.70 -4.33 29.09
N LEU A 804 14.02 -5.05 28.01
CA LEU A 804 13.06 -5.96 27.37
C LEU A 804 12.64 -7.06 28.35
N GLY A 805 11.34 -7.33 28.43
CA GLY A 805 10.77 -8.30 29.38
C GLY A 805 10.77 -7.86 30.84
N GLU A 806 11.14 -6.63 31.17
CA GLU A 806 11.13 -6.14 32.56
C GLU A 806 9.68 -5.91 33.04
N PRO A 807 9.19 -6.66 34.04
CA PRO A 807 7.87 -6.42 34.62
C PRO A 807 7.83 -5.07 35.36
N GLU A 808 6.64 -4.55 35.62
CA GLU A 808 6.49 -3.33 36.42
C GLU A 808 5.55 -3.51 37.61
N TYR A 809 5.84 -2.81 38.69
CA TYR A 809 5.16 -2.92 39.97
C TYR A 809 4.49 -1.59 40.31
N ALA A 810 3.22 -1.64 40.73
CA ALA A 810 2.49 -0.45 41.14
C ALA A 810 3.24 0.32 42.25
N SER A 811 3.85 -0.40 43.20
CA SER A 811 4.64 0.21 44.28
C SER A 811 5.92 0.92 43.79
N ARG A 812 6.54 0.47 42.70
CA ARG A 812 7.72 1.16 42.12
C ARG A 812 7.28 2.42 41.38
N VAL A 813 6.10 2.42 40.76
CA VAL A 813 5.47 3.62 40.20
C VAL A 813 5.20 4.65 41.30
N GLU A 814 4.57 4.24 42.41
CA GLU A 814 4.33 5.09 43.58
C GLU A 814 5.65 5.62 44.15
N GLY A 815 6.64 4.74 44.37
CA GLY A 815 7.96 5.15 44.86
C GLY A 815 8.65 6.16 43.93
N ARG A 816 8.52 6.02 42.61
CA ARG A 816 9.08 6.98 41.65
C ARG A 816 8.36 8.33 41.71
N ALA A 817 7.03 8.31 41.74
CA ALA A 817 6.20 9.50 41.83
C ALA A 817 6.38 10.26 43.16
N GLN A 818 6.51 9.52 44.28
CA GLN A 818 6.70 10.08 45.61
C GLN A 818 8.01 10.88 45.76
N ASN A 819 9.03 10.56 44.95
CA ASN A 819 10.31 11.28 44.96
C ASN A 819 10.30 12.56 44.09
N VAL A 820 9.19 12.89 43.44
CA VAL A 820 9.06 14.13 42.67
C VAL A 820 8.89 15.31 43.62
N ALA A 821 9.69 16.37 43.43
CA ALA A 821 9.60 17.57 44.24
C ALA A 821 8.19 18.18 44.17
N GLY A 822 7.59 18.43 45.34
CA GLY A 822 6.23 18.96 45.46
C GLY A 822 5.13 17.91 45.58
N VAL A 823 5.44 16.61 45.50
CA VAL A 823 4.49 15.52 45.81
C VAL A 823 4.57 15.20 47.31
N LEU A 824 3.44 15.33 48.02
CA LEU A 824 3.33 14.97 49.44
C LEU A 824 2.93 13.50 49.59
N TRP A 825 2.03 13.02 48.74
CA TRP A 825 1.51 11.66 48.76
C TRP A 825 1.08 11.25 47.35
N CYS A 826 1.15 9.96 47.03
CA CYS A 826 0.58 9.43 45.79
C CYS A 826 0.12 7.98 45.96
N ARG A 827 -0.84 7.57 45.12
CA ARG A 827 -1.34 6.19 45.06
C ARG A 827 -1.81 5.82 43.67
N VAL A 828 -1.45 4.62 43.25
CA VAL A 828 -1.90 4.04 41.99
C VAL A 828 -3.29 3.44 42.19
N THR A 829 -4.25 3.91 41.40
CA THR A 829 -5.67 3.54 41.50
C THR A 829 -6.11 2.60 40.36
N ALA A 830 -5.43 2.65 39.21
CA ALA A 830 -5.57 1.68 38.13
C ALA A 830 -4.22 1.44 37.46
N PHE A 831 -3.96 0.19 37.06
CA PHE A 831 -2.72 -0.20 36.38
C PHE A 831 -2.95 -1.48 35.58
N GLY A 832 -2.70 -1.45 34.27
CA GLY A 832 -2.99 -2.59 33.41
C GLY A 832 -2.38 -2.50 32.02
N LEU A 833 -2.53 -3.60 31.26
CA LEU A 833 -2.00 -3.76 29.90
C LEU A 833 -3.13 -3.70 28.88
N PHE A 834 -2.86 -3.08 27.74
CA PHE A 834 -3.68 -3.25 26.54
C PHE A 834 -3.47 -4.63 25.92
N ALA A 835 -4.34 -5.06 25.01
CA ALA A 835 -4.12 -6.28 24.21
C ALA A 835 -2.88 -6.14 23.30
N PRO A 836 -2.19 -7.25 22.95
CA PRO A 836 -1.02 -7.19 22.07
C PRO A 836 -1.39 -6.56 20.72
N GLY A 837 -0.51 -5.70 20.18
CA GLY A 837 -0.69 -5.07 18.86
C GLY A 837 -1.51 -3.78 18.87
N LEU A 838 -2.03 -3.34 20.01
CA LEU A 838 -2.59 -2.00 20.18
C LEU A 838 -1.49 -0.94 20.34
N ASP A 839 -1.74 0.27 19.81
CA ASP A 839 -0.80 1.39 19.82
C ASP A 839 -1.21 2.48 20.82
N ALA A 840 -0.46 3.60 20.82
CA ALA A 840 -0.69 4.74 21.71
C ALA A 840 -2.06 5.42 21.53
N THR A 841 -2.82 5.10 20.47
CA THR A 841 -4.16 5.66 20.20
C THR A 841 -5.30 4.81 20.77
N ALA A 842 -4.97 3.65 21.36
CA ALA A 842 -5.96 2.77 21.96
C ALA A 842 -6.81 3.48 23.00
N THR A 843 -8.14 3.30 22.94
CA THR A 843 -9.08 3.86 23.91
C THR A 843 -8.94 3.17 25.25
N LEU A 844 -8.85 3.97 26.33
CA LEU A 844 -8.79 3.48 27.71
C LEU A 844 -9.99 2.56 28.03
N PRO A 845 -9.79 1.50 28.85
CA PRO A 845 -10.90 0.71 29.37
C PRO A 845 -11.91 1.57 30.15
N ALA A 846 -13.18 1.14 30.11
CA ALA A 846 -14.25 1.77 30.88
C ALA A 846 -13.95 1.71 32.39
N ALA A 847 -14.37 2.73 33.13
CA ALA A 847 -14.25 2.76 34.59
C ALA A 847 -15.28 1.81 35.25
N PRO A 848 -14.96 1.18 36.40
CA PRO A 848 -13.67 1.23 37.09
C PRO A 848 -12.60 0.40 36.37
N ARG A 849 -11.42 1.00 36.19
CA ARG A 849 -10.29 0.34 35.53
C ARG A 849 -9.60 -0.63 36.50
N PRO A 850 -9.07 -1.75 36.01
CA PRO A 850 -8.44 -2.74 36.88
C PRO A 850 -7.10 -2.22 37.44
N LEU A 851 -6.79 -2.64 38.66
CA LEU A 851 -5.50 -2.40 39.32
C LEU A 851 -4.75 -3.72 39.48
N ALA A 852 -3.77 -3.96 38.63
CA ALA A 852 -2.80 -5.03 38.81
C ALA A 852 -1.64 -4.55 39.69
N GLN A 853 -1.21 -5.36 40.65
CA GLN A 853 -0.03 -5.04 41.48
C GLN A 853 1.28 -5.21 40.69
N VAL A 854 1.29 -6.14 39.74
CA VAL A 854 2.43 -6.44 38.86
C VAL A 854 1.91 -6.56 37.43
N LEU A 855 2.56 -5.87 36.49
CA LEU A 855 2.39 -6.07 35.07
C LEU A 855 3.49 -7.00 34.56
N PRO A 856 3.14 -8.24 34.14
CA PRO A 856 4.10 -9.10 33.48
C PRO A 856 4.48 -8.50 32.12
N CYS A 857 5.71 -8.75 31.67
CA CYS A 857 6.18 -8.35 30.35
C CYS A 857 6.83 -9.55 29.69
N SER A 858 6.39 -9.89 28.47
CA SER A 858 7.06 -10.93 27.69
C SER A 858 8.49 -10.50 27.34
N PRO A 859 9.46 -11.43 27.20
CA PRO A 859 10.81 -11.10 26.71
C PRO A 859 10.83 -10.37 25.35
N PHE A 860 9.75 -10.50 24.56
CA PHE A 860 9.57 -9.85 23.26
C PHE A 860 8.91 -8.47 23.35
N GLU A 861 8.61 -8.00 24.55
CA GLU A 861 7.85 -6.79 24.77
C GLU A 861 8.64 -5.82 25.66
N LEU A 862 8.35 -4.53 25.51
CA LEU A 862 8.78 -3.48 26.42
C LEU A 862 7.57 -2.65 26.82
N LEU A 863 7.30 -2.55 28.13
CA LEU A 863 6.18 -1.79 28.66
C LEU A 863 6.35 -0.29 28.38
N GLN A 864 5.35 0.33 27.76
CA GLN A 864 5.37 1.75 27.41
C GLN A 864 4.07 2.43 27.85
N LEU A 865 4.18 3.65 28.37
CA LEU A 865 3.04 4.46 28.81
C LEU A 865 2.86 5.66 27.87
N ALA A 866 1.74 5.74 27.16
CA ALA A 866 1.43 6.89 26.32
C ALA A 866 0.75 8.01 27.12
N ALA A 867 0.91 9.26 26.70
CA ALA A 867 0.23 10.41 27.30
C ALA A 867 -1.30 10.25 27.45
N PRO A 868 -2.07 9.78 26.44
CA PRO A 868 -3.51 9.56 26.60
C PRO A 868 -3.88 8.39 27.53
N HIS A 869 -2.90 7.59 27.96
CA HIS A 869 -3.11 6.43 28.83
C HIS A 869 -2.74 6.69 30.30
N LEU A 870 -2.31 7.92 30.62
CA LEU A 870 -2.04 8.38 31.98
C LEU A 870 -3.15 9.32 32.47
N THR A 871 -3.79 8.98 33.58
CA THR A 871 -4.68 9.90 34.30
C THR A 871 -4.01 10.34 35.60
N LEU A 872 -3.75 11.65 35.75
CA LEU A 872 -3.31 12.24 37.00
C LEU A 872 -4.51 12.89 37.70
N THR A 873 -4.79 12.50 38.94
CA THR A 873 -5.92 13.02 39.72
C THR A 873 -5.40 13.71 40.98
N PRO A 874 -5.53 15.04 41.12
CA PRO A 874 -5.19 15.72 42.36
C PRO A 874 -6.17 15.31 43.47
N VAL A 875 -5.65 14.93 44.64
CA VAL A 875 -6.44 14.59 45.82
C VAL A 875 -5.98 15.41 47.02
N ALA A 876 -6.83 15.52 48.03
CA ALA A 876 -6.44 16.10 49.31
C ALA A 876 -5.38 15.21 50.00
N ASP A 877 -4.51 15.84 50.78
CA ASP A 877 -3.57 15.11 51.64
C ASP A 877 -4.35 14.20 52.59
N PRO A 878 -4.12 12.87 52.59
CA PRO A 878 -4.79 11.98 53.53
C PRO A 878 -4.54 12.42 54.97
N SER A 879 -5.60 12.48 55.78
CA SER A 879 -5.50 12.88 57.19
C SER A 879 -4.50 11.99 57.93
N ALA A 880 -3.63 12.59 58.75
CA ALA A 880 -2.59 11.91 59.54
C ALA A 880 -3.17 10.68 60.27
N GLY A 881 -2.92 9.48 59.73
CA GLY A 881 -3.54 8.23 60.18
C GLY A 881 -3.72 7.18 59.09
N GLU A 882 -3.66 7.56 57.80
CA GLU A 882 -3.78 6.65 56.65
C GLU A 882 -2.46 6.37 55.92
N CYS A 883 -1.31 6.54 56.57
CA CYS A 883 -0.08 5.91 56.08
C CYS A 883 -0.08 4.44 56.49
N PRO A 884 -0.07 3.48 55.54
CA PRO A 884 0.01 2.06 55.86
C PRO A 884 1.33 1.66 56.53
#